data_AF-A0A1H9GED7-F1
#
_entry.id   AF-A0A1H9GED7-F1
#
_cell.length_a   1.000
_cell.length_b   1.000
_cell.length_c   1.000
_cell.angle_alpha   90.00
_cell.angle_beta   90.00
_cell.angle_gamma   90.00
#
_symmetry.space_group_name_H-M   'P 1'
#
loop_
_entity.id
_entity.type
_entity.pdbx_description
1 polymer ?
#
loop_
_entity_poly.entity_id
_entity_poly.type
_entity_poly.pdbx_seq_one_letter_code
_entity_poly.pdbx_strand_id
1 'polypeptide(L)'
;MRSSALQQPVFSSAARISFTGTFAALAVLAGSLVPSTAQAATTVVGQGTYENTSSAVTLNGSWTTVSSNQDSGGSTSSLSGTGYAELSFKTSGIRWITRLNSYSGIADVYLDGVKVKTVDLYSATTKTQHVAYEVKGLPETTHTIRVVRTGAKNASSSSPNIQLDAFVAPDIHAPSAPTGLTATVSGTGVKLAWSANPESDVKGYRVYRREGTSTTRALVGTTSASTRTLTDDGRNPGVTYTYDLLAVDTSDNVSGYSGAAAVTMPIKAQPAGTYENDDPAVTLDGPWSVVSSGMDSGDSYATLNSAGFAEISFKTSGIRWISRLNSYSGIADVYLDGVKKASVDLYSATTRYQQVAYEVKGLPETAHTLRIVRTGTKNAASSSATVMLDAFVAPDVYPPAAPLALSAKPATSSVALSWTESPEPDVIGYRVYRATGTGAMTAVTSSAVTSPSYTDDGLLPGAAYRYQVSALDAGGNESPRSAVVDAQLGMTALPAGTYEDDDPALTKKGPWTKTTSTGAGTDSGGSFSTLGDPGYVEMSFGTSGIKWVARKNTSSGYADVYLDGVKVKTVDLYSSTTQYAQTVFEKTGLSETGHTIRIVRTGDKNTSSVGRNITLDALVAPDVYAPAAPTSVKATGVRTGAKLTWTKSPDADVASYRVFRRAAGATTDVLVGTVPSTTTSFADVGLADGATYTWTVVARDTWKNDSAASLPASFTNTGDPYAAFPQRYATCPTATVTVSTRAQLLSAISSASAGSVIRLNPGTYGANIEVTTKATPDKPLWICGPRTAVIDNADVSKGYGFKLTGATNVVVAGMTVRNVQKGVAVLYGKGVTIADLRVEKIGDEAIHLKNQTTDSTVIGNSIATTGLNSPNYGEGVYIGTAEGNWCLYNDCNADTSDRNLVAFNTISGTTAEPMEAKAGTSDGTMWKNTLDGSAITSSDTDSLVQVMGSGWVIAGNRGTHSPTDAIQVWNTTAGYGLDNIVYGNAVSDALPGYAVVMPYADGGNIVGCDNSAPAAALGMSNKTCQN
;
A
#
# COMPACT_ATOMS: atom_id res chain seq x y z
N MET A 1 12.67 29.09 -9.00
CA MET A 1 12.88 30.14 -7.97
C MET A 1 12.75 29.42 -6.62
N ARG A 2 13.88 29.21 -5.89
CA ARG A 2 14.26 29.90 -4.63
C ARG A 2 13.07 29.99 -3.63
N SER A 3 13.10 29.54 -2.38
CA SER A 3 14.17 29.35 -1.38
C SER A 3 13.54 28.60 -0.17
N SER A 4 14.19 27.59 0.44
CA SER A 4 15.01 27.67 1.68
C SER A 4 14.16 27.92 2.96
N ALA A 5 14.36 27.32 4.15
CA ALA A 5 15.43 26.48 4.70
C ALA A 5 15.13 26.11 6.18
N LEU A 6 15.75 25.01 6.67
CA LEU A 6 16.33 24.74 8.02
C LEU A 6 15.35 24.41 9.20
N GLN A 7 15.60 23.48 10.15
CA GLN A 7 16.80 22.84 10.77
C GLN A 7 16.29 21.62 11.63
N GLN A 8 16.72 20.35 11.50
CA GLN A 8 17.89 19.62 12.06
C GLN A 8 18.08 19.67 13.60
N PRO A 9 18.63 18.64 14.32
CA PRO A 9 19.58 17.62 13.83
C PRO A 9 19.45 16.17 14.37
N VAL A 10 20.28 15.31 13.76
CA VAL A 10 20.51 13.87 13.99
C VAL A 10 21.67 13.65 14.98
N PHE A 11 21.54 12.66 15.87
CA PHE A 11 22.65 12.11 16.67
C PHE A 11 23.37 10.98 15.91
N SER A 12 24.67 11.13 15.68
CA SER A 12 25.72 10.24 16.23
C SER A 12 27.07 10.56 15.58
N SER A 13 27.94 11.20 16.35
CA SER A 13 29.34 11.45 16.04
C SER A 13 30.18 10.20 16.29
N ALA A 14 30.72 9.61 15.22
CA ALA A 14 31.89 8.74 15.28
C ALA A 14 33.15 9.63 15.19
N ALA A 15 33.90 9.73 16.27
CA ALA A 15 35.22 10.37 16.27
C ALA A 15 36.28 9.32 15.89
N ARG A 16 36.78 9.40 14.65
CA ARG A 16 38.08 8.82 14.26
C ARG A 16 39.16 9.86 14.56
N ILE A 17 40.06 9.54 15.47
CA ILE A 17 41.37 10.20 15.57
C ILE A 17 42.40 9.21 15.07
N SER A 18 42.98 9.55 13.93
CA SER A 18 44.09 8.87 13.27
C SER A 18 45.40 9.43 13.81
N PHE A 19 46.31 8.58 14.30
CA PHE A 19 47.73 8.91 14.37
C PHE A 19 48.53 7.87 13.59
N THR A 20 49.04 8.35 12.46
CA THR A 20 50.02 7.74 11.56
C THR A 20 51.42 7.85 12.16
N GLY A 21 52.22 6.79 12.03
CA GLY A 21 53.62 6.77 12.45
C GLY A 21 54.41 5.66 11.76
N THR A 22 54.62 5.83 10.47
CA THR A 22 55.53 5.07 9.61
C THR A 22 56.98 5.24 10.07
N PHE A 23 57.76 4.17 10.17
CA PHE A 23 59.22 4.27 10.13
C PHE A 23 59.79 3.37 9.03
N ALA A 24 60.56 4.02 8.17
CA ALA A 24 61.17 3.51 6.96
C ALA A 24 62.37 2.60 7.23
N ALA A 25 62.63 1.73 6.26
CA ALA A 25 63.86 0.95 6.15
C ALA A 25 65.09 1.85 5.96
N LEU A 26 66.24 1.43 6.50
CA LEU A 26 67.55 1.81 5.96
C LEU A 26 68.50 0.61 6.00
N ALA A 27 69.20 0.42 4.88
CA ALA A 27 70.04 -0.72 4.56
C ALA A 27 71.44 -0.69 5.21
N VAL A 28 72.05 -1.87 5.19
CA VAL A 28 73.40 -2.25 5.61
C VAL A 28 74.50 -1.47 4.87
N LEU A 29 75.58 -1.10 5.56
CA LEU A 29 76.96 -1.23 5.05
C LEU A 29 78.00 -1.22 6.18
N ALA A 30 78.96 -2.13 6.04
CA ALA A 30 79.92 -2.60 7.02
C ALA A 30 81.12 -1.67 7.26
N GLY A 31 81.74 -1.82 8.43
CA GLY A 31 83.07 -1.29 8.76
C GLY A 31 83.72 -2.12 9.86
N SER A 32 84.51 -3.10 9.44
CA SER A 32 85.36 -4.01 10.23
C SER A 32 86.41 -3.30 11.11
N LEU A 33 86.76 -3.87 12.28
CA LEU A 33 88.13 -4.35 12.62
C LEU A 33 88.29 -4.79 14.12
N VAL A 34 88.46 -6.12 14.30
CA VAL A 34 89.33 -6.89 15.25
C VAL A 34 89.09 -6.86 16.79
N PRO A 35 89.53 -7.90 17.56
CA PRO A 35 88.64 -8.67 18.45
C PRO A 35 88.99 -8.53 19.94
N SER A 36 88.04 -8.80 20.83
CA SER A 36 88.38 -9.16 22.22
C SER A 36 87.59 -10.40 22.66
N THR A 37 88.29 -11.53 22.63
CA THR A 37 88.11 -12.75 23.43
C THR A 37 86.69 -13.06 23.97
N ALA A 38 86.11 -14.15 23.47
CA ALA A 38 84.94 -14.80 24.06
C ALA A 38 85.15 -15.08 25.56
N GLN A 39 84.23 -14.58 26.39
CA GLN A 39 84.10 -14.98 27.79
C GLN A 39 82.97 -16.02 27.88
N ALA A 40 83.24 -17.15 28.53
CA ALA A 40 82.37 -18.33 28.60
C ALA A 40 80.95 -18.01 29.12
N ALA A 41 79.93 -18.69 28.58
CA ALA A 41 78.53 -18.55 28.98
C ALA A 41 78.34 -18.91 30.46
N THR A 42 77.85 -17.97 31.26
CA THR A 42 77.46 -18.17 32.66
C THR A 42 76.09 -18.84 32.76
N THR A 43 75.98 -19.92 33.55
CA THR A 43 74.72 -20.63 33.81
C THR A 43 73.73 -19.70 34.51
N VAL A 44 72.53 -19.55 33.95
CA VAL A 44 71.44 -18.76 34.56
C VAL A 44 70.66 -19.63 35.54
N VAL A 45 70.57 -19.21 36.79
CA VAL A 45 69.97 -20.02 37.86
C VAL A 45 68.58 -19.52 38.30
N GLY A 46 67.76 -20.42 38.85
CA GLY A 46 66.44 -20.10 39.39
C GLY A 46 66.48 -19.72 40.88
N GLN A 47 65.41 -20.06 41.60
CA GLN A 47 65.33 -19.82 43.05
C GLN A 47 66.34 -20.68 43.83
N GLY A 48 67.05 -20.07 44.78
CA GLY A 48 67.94 -20.80 45.67
C GLY A 48 69.05 -19.96 46.30
N THR A 49 69.89 -20.63 47.10
CA THR A 49 71.14 -20.09 47.65
C THR A 49 72.32 -20.69 46.89
N TYR A 50 73.21 -19.84 46.42
CA TYR A 50 74.37 -20.17 45.60
C TYR A 50 75.65 -19.76 46.35
N GLU A 51 76.29 -20.76 46.96
CA GLU A 51 77.48 -20.58 47.81
C GLU A 51 78.71 -20.09 47.02
N ASN A 52 79.72 -19.58 47.71
CA ASN A 52 80.99 -19.08 47.14
C ASN A 52 81.78 -20.13 46.33
N THR A 53 81.47 -21.41 46.50
CA THR A 53 82.06 -22.55 45.77
C THR A 53 81.15 -23.11 44.69
N SER A 54 79.94 -22.55 44.53
CA SER A 54 78.98 -22.95 43.50
C SER A 54 79.56 -22.78 42.11
N SER A 55 79.41 -23.79 41.26
CA SER A 55 79.83 -23.73 39.86
C SER A 55 79.04 -22.69 39.03
N ALA A 56 77.91 -22.21 39.55
CA ALA A 56 77.15 -21.12 38.94
C ALA A 56 77.74 -19.72 39.25
N VAL A 57 78.57 -19.60 40.29
CA VAL A 57 79.19 -18.34 40.68
C VAL A 57 80.54 -18.20 40.00
N THR A 58 80.70 -17.15 39.21
CA THR A 58 81.96 -16.85 38.53
C THR A 58 82.85 -16.00 39.43
N LEU A 59 84.03 -16.52 39.80
CA LEU A 59 85.05 -15.80 40.56
C LEU A 59 86.21 -15.39 39.64
N ASN A 60 86.32 -14.10 39.33
CA ASN A 60 87.37 -13.52 38.51
C ASN A 60 88.43 -12.81 39.37
N GLY A 61 89.71 -13.07 39.11
CA GLY A 61 90.85 -12.57 39.90
C GLY A 61 91.40 -13.61 40.87
N SER A 62 92.40 -13.24 41.67
CA SER A 62 93.04 -14.14 42.65
C SER A 62 92.20 -14.28 43.93
N TRP A 63 91.18 -15.13 43.89
CA TRP A 63 90.36 -15.48 45.04
C TRP A 63 91.00 -16.61 45.85
N THR A 64 90.99 -16.48 47.18
CA THR A 64 91.41 -17.54 48.10
C THR A 64 90.22 -17.96 48.95
N THR A 65 89.83 -19.23 48.86
CA THR A 65 88.74 -19.81 49.65
C THR A 65 89.27 -20.37 50.95
N VAL A 66 88.60 -20.05 52.05
CA VAL A 66 88.93 -20.55 53.39
C VAL A 66 87.70 -21.24 53.97
N SER A 67 87.90 -22.44 54.51
CA SER A 67 86.85 -23.18 55.21
C SER A 67 86.47 -22.47 56.52
N SER A 68 85.18 -22.41 56.79
CA SER A 68 84.63 -21.69 57.92
C SER A 68 83.19 -22.15 58.19
N ASN A 69 82.93 -22.72 59.36
CA ASN A 69 81.59 -23.13 59.76
C ASN A 69 80.66 -21.96 60.12
N GLN A 70 81.15 -20.72 60.06
CA GLN A 70 80.37 -19.51 60.37
C GLN A 70 79.73 -18.88 59.13
N ASP A 71 80.11 -19.31 57.93
CA ASP A 71 79.58 -18.82 56.64
C ASP A 71 78.65 -19.85 56.02
N SER A 72 77.77 -19.39 55.13
CA SER A 72 76.86 -20.26 54.38
C SER A 72 77.67 -21.27 53.56
N GLY A 73 77.17 -22.50 53.46
CA GLY A 73 77.88 -23.57 52.76
C GLY A 73 79.23 -24.01 53.38
N GLY A 74 79.65 -23.43 54.51
CA GLY A 74 80.84 -23.84 55.26
C GLY A 74 82.18 -23.25 54.78
N SER A 75 82.17 -22.23 53.91
CA SER A 75 83.40 -21.54 53.49
C SER A 75 83.15 -20.10 53.01
N THR A 76 84.20 -19.29 52.87
CA THR A 76 84.12 -17.99 52.21
C THR A 76 85.32 -17.76 51.29
N SER A 77 85.12 -17.04 50.19
CA SER A 77 86.17 -16.69 49.23
C SER A 77 86.57 -15.23 49.40
N SER A 78 87.87 -14.95 49.54
CA SER A 78 88.42 -13.58 49.69
C SER A 78 89.26 -13.17 48.47
N LEU A 79 89.01 -11.98 47.94
CA LEU A 79 89.74 -11.40 46.81
C LEU A 79 90.73 -10.33 47.28
N SER A 80 91.99 -10.48 46.90
CA SER A 80 93.08 -9.55 47.26
C SER A 80 93.62 -8.72 46.09
N GLY A 81 93.47 -9.20 44.85
CA GLY A 81 93.87 -8.51 43.62
C GLY A 81 92.73 -7.73 42.93
N THR A 82 92.91 -7.35 41.67
CA THR A 82 91.80 -6.89 40.82
C THR A 82 90.91 -8.09 40.45
N GLY A 83 89.59 -7.90 40.45
CA GLY A 83 88.65 -8.99 40.18
C GLY A 83 87.23 -8.73 40.66
N TYR A 84 86.35 -9.71 40.47
CA TYR A 84 84.93 -9.66 40.84
C TYR A 84 84.35 -11.06 41.09
N ALA A 85 83.16 -11.10 41.68
CA ALA A 85 82.30 -12.28 41.68
C ALA A 85 80.98 -11.98 40.96
N GLU A 86 80.43 -12.96 40.23
CA GLU A 86 79.24 -12.76 39.40
C GLU A 86 78.29 -13.97 39.41
N LEU A 87 76.98 -13.72 39.36
CA LEU A 87 75.93 -14.71 39.19
C LEU A 87 74.81 -14.20 38.28
N SER A 88 74.36 -15.03 37.33
CA SER A 88 73.17 -14.76 36.52
C SER A 88 71.96 -15.56 37.05
N PHE A 89 70.80 -14.91 37.24
CA PHE A 89 69.61 -15.50 37.86
C PHE A 89 68.30 -15.05 37.19
N LYS A 90 67.20 -15.80 37.39
CA LYS A 90 65.83 -15.52 36.88
C LYS A 90 64.80 -15.56 38.00
N THR A 91 64.98 -14.71 39.00
CA THR A 91 64.00 -14.61 40.09
C THR A 91 63.74 -13.16 40.41
N SER A 92 62.66 -12.94 41.14
CA SER A 92 62.23 -11.63 41.58
C SER A 92 63.17 -10.86 42.52
N GLY A 93 64.31 -11.41 42.93
CA GLY A 93 65.27 -10.70 43.76
C GLY A 93 66.64 -11.36 43.85
N ILE A 94 67.60 -10.64 44.41
CA ILE A 94 68.93 -11.20 44.70
C ILE A 94 69.53 -10.56 45.95
N ARG A 95 70.20 -11.36 46.76
CA ARG A 95 70.99 -10.94 47.91
C ARG A 95 72.44 -11.33 47.72
N TRP A 96 73.37 -10.44 48.04
CA TRP A 96 74.78 -10.75 48.23
C TRP A 96 75.09 -10.89 49.71
N ILE A 97 75.52 -12.09 50.09
CA ILE A 97 75.96 -12.45 51.43
C ILE A 97 77.49 -12.43 51.47
N THR A 98 78.06 -11.81 52.50
CA THR A 98 79.50 -11.65 52.67
C THR A 98 79.88 -11.58 54.15
N ARG A 99 81.19 -11.52 54.39
CA ARG A 99 81.78 -11.27 55.69
C ARG A 99 82.29 -9.83 55.76
N LEU A 100 81.96 -9.14 56.85
CA LEU A 100 82.54 -7.84 57.18
C LEU A 100 83.62 -8.04 58.23
N ASN A 101 84.79 -7.43 58.09
CA ASN A 101 85.86 -7.50 59.09
C ASN A 101 86.85 -6.33 58.97
N SER A 102 87.87 -6.34 59.83
CA SER A 102 88.80 -5.22 59.98
C SER A 102 89.77 -5.07 58.81
N TYR A 103 89.83 -6.04 57.89
CA TYR A 103 90.66 -6.01 56.69
C TYR A 103 89.84 -5.98 55.39
N SER A 104 88.52 -5.78 55.49
CA SER A 104 87.64 -5.68 54.34
C SER A 104 87.67 -4.28 53.73
N GLY A 105 87.68 -4.22 52.40
CA GLY A 105 87.71 -3.02 51.59
C GLY A 105 86.36 -2.65 51.01
N ILE A 106 86.39 -1.80 49.98
CA ILE A 106 85.19 -1.28 49.33
C ILE A 106 84.91 -2.04 48.04
N ALA A 107 83.66 -2.47 47.85
CA ALA A 107 83.18 -3.16 46.65
C ALA A 107 82.13 -2.33 45.91
N ASP A 108 82.14 -2.39 44.59
CA ASP A 108 81.06 -1.89 43.75
C ASP A 108 80.17 -3.07 43.33
N VAL A 109 78.86 -2.92 43.54
CA VAL A 109 77.84 -3.87 43.09
C VAL A 109 77.25 -3.35 41.79
N TYR A 110 77.24 -4.19 40.79
CA TYR A 110 76.59 -3.99 39.50
C TYR A 110 75.42 -4.96 39.37
N LEU A 111 74.31 -4.46 38.86
CA LEU A 111 73.18 -5.27 38.41
C LEU A 111 73.01 -5.00 36.92
N ASP A 112 73.03 -6.07 36.12
CA ASP A 112 72.91 -6.01 34.65
C ASP A 112 73.94 -5.07 34.00
N GLY A 113 75.16 -5.09 34.52
CA GLY A 113 76.26 -4.25 34.05
C GLY A 113 76.20 -2.79 34.50
N VAL A 114 75.16 -2.36 35.21
CA VAL A 114 75.03 -1.00 35.75
C VAL A 114 75.41 -0.97 37.22
N LYS A 115 76.28 -0.04 37.62
CA LYS A 115 76.67 0.13 39.02
C LYS A 115 75.47 0.59 39.85
N VAL A 116 75.00 -0.25 40.76
CA VAL A 116 73.84 0.02 41.62
C VAL A 116 74.24 0.46 43.03
N LYS A 117 75.41 0.05 43.51
CA LYS A 117 75.85 0.41 44.87
C LYS A 117 77.37 0.39 45.02
N THR A 118 77.90 1.27 45.86
CA THR A 118 79.24 1.14 46.45
C THR A 118 79.05 0.73 47.91
N VAL A 119 79.74 -0.31 48.37
CA VAL A 119 79.60 -0.86 49.73
C VAL A 119 80.97 -0.87 50.40
N ASP A 120 81.09 -0.17 51.54
CA ASP A 120 82.23 -0.32 52.44
C ASP A 120 82.01 -1.54 53.33
N LEU A 121 82.89 -2.53 53.22
CA LEU A 121 82.77 -3.80 53.93
C LEU A 121 83.55 -3.83 55.24
N TYR A 122 84.15 -2.72 55.65
CA TYR A 122 84.88 -2.63 56.92
C TYR A 122 83.95 -2.82 58.12
N SER A 123 84.41 -3.61 59.09
CA SER A 123 83.82 -3.67 60.43
C SER A 123 84.91 -3.96 61.45
N ALA A 124 84.95 -3.23 62.57
CA ALA A 124 85.93 -3.44 63.63
C ALA A 124 85.88 -4.86 64.24
N THR A 125 84.70 -5.49 64.22
CA THR A 125 84.49 -6.90 64.60
C THR A 125 83.95 -7.70 63.42
N THR A 126 84.38 -8.95 63.29
CA THR A 126 83.92 -9.84 62.21
C THR A 126 82.42 -10.13 62.30
N LYS A 127 81.70 -9.94 61.20
CA LYS A 127 80.30 -10.35 61.02
C LYS A 127 80.21 -11.29 59.81
N THR A 128 79.84 -12.54 60.03
CA THR A 128 79.64 -13.54 58.96
C THR A 128 78.17 -13.53 58.49
N GLN A 129 77.91 -14.10 57.30
CA GLN A 129 76.58 -14.17 56.68
C GLN A 129 75.84 -12.82 56.57
N HIS A 130 76.57 -11.72 56.41
CA HIS A 130 75.99 -10.39 56.35
C HIS A 130 75.49 -10.07 54.94
N VAL A 131 74.25 -9.56 54.83
CA VAL A 131 73.69 -9.09 53.56
C VAL A 131 74.30 -7.72 53.22
N ALA A 132 75.30 -7.71 52.35
CA ALA A 132 75.92 -6.45 51.88
C ALA A 132 75.05 -5.72 50.85
N TYR A 133 74.27 -6.47 50.08
CA TYR A 133 73.33 -5.93 49.09
C TYR A 133 72.10 -6.82 48.94
N GLU A 134 70.94 -6.21 48.77
CA GLU A 134 69.68 -6.87 48.44
C GLU A 134 68.89 -6.00 47.47
N VAL A 135 68.26 -6.64 46.49
CA VAL A 135 67.22 -6.06 45.65
C VAL A 135 66.05 -7.04 45.55
N LYS A 136 64.83 -6.50 45.55
CA LYS A 136 63.55 -7.22 45.44
C LYS A 136 62.71 -6.60 44.34
N GLY A 137 61.73 -7.35 43.82
CA GLY A 137 60.81 -6.88 42.80
C GLY A 137 61.46 -6.71 41.42
N LEU A 138 62.50 -7.51 41.14
CA LEU A 138 63.05 -7.62 39.79
C LEU A 138 62.03 -8.34 38.90
N PRO A 139 61.86 -7.93 37.64
CA PRO A 139 61.14 -8.75 36.67
C PRO A 139 61.72 -10.16 36.63
N GLU A 140 60.91 -11.19 36.39
CA GLU A 140 61.41 -12.58 36.30
C GLU A 140 62.07 -12.86 34.94
N THR A 141 63.00 -11.98 34.57
CA THR A 141 63.86 -12.08 33.39
C THR A 141 65.27 -12.46 33.81
N THR A 142 66.17 -12.73 32.86
CA THR A 142 67.56 -12.99 33.20
C THR A 142 68.23 -11.71 33.70
N HIS A 143 68.72 -11.74 34.93
CA HIS A 143 69.52 -10.69 35.55
C HIS A 143 70.91 -11.21 35.90
N THR A 144 71.88 -10.31 36.06
CA THR A 144 73.25 -10.63 36.48
C THR A 144 73.70 -9.68 37.57
N ILE A 145 74.05 -10.22 38.75
CA ILE A 145 74.74 -9.47 39.80
C ILE A 145 76.24 -9.66 39.67
N ARG A 146 77.01 -8.57 39.70
CA ARG A 146 78.48 -8.59 39.75
C ARG A 146 78.99 -7.71 40.87
N VAL A 147 79.81 -8.27 41.76
CA VAL A 147 80.43 -7.55 42.88
C VAL A 147 81.92 -7.40 42.63
N VAL A 148 82.37 -6.18 42.43
CA VAL A 148 83.70 -5.82 41.91
C VAL A 148 84.52 -5.17 43.02
N ARG A 149 85.76 -5.62 43.21
CA ARG A 149 86.68 -4.99 44.15
C ARG A 149 87.21 -3.67 43.59
N THR A 150 87.07 -2.58 44.34
CA THR A 150 87.54 -1.25 43.90
C THR A 150 89.03 -1.02 44.15
N GLY A 151 89.63 -1.78 45.08
CA GLY A 151 90.99 -1.54 45.57
C GLY A 151 91.09 -0.43 46.62
N ALA A 152 90.01 0.33 46.85
CA ALA A 152 89.92 1.29 47.94
C ALA A 152 89.52 0.62 49.26
N LYS A 153 89.88 1.24 50.38
CA LYS A 153 89.50 0.81 51.72
C LYS A 153 89.17 2.00 52.61
N ASN A 154 88.31 1.78 53.59
CA ASN A 154 88.18 2.69 54.72
C ASN A 154 89.55 2.95 55.35
N ALA A 155 89.82 4.16 55.82
CA ALA A 155 91.07 4.50 56.50
C ALA A 155 91.37 3.55 57.67
N SER A 156 90.31 3.10 58.37
CA SER A 156 90.39 2.18 59.52
C SER A 156 90.57 0.71 59.15
N SER A 157 90.41 0.36 57.87
CA SER A 157 90.61 -1.01 57.40
C SER A 157 92.08 -1.31 57.18
N SER A 158 92.55 -2.51 57.51
CA SER A 158 93.95 -2.90 57.28
C SER A 158 94.22 -3.36 55.84
N SER A 159 93.20 -3.66 55.04
CA SER A 159 93.36 -4.11 53.64
C SER A 159 92.14 -3.77 52.76
N PRO A 160 92.26 -3.70 51.42
CA PRO A 160 91.12 -3.44 50.54
C PRO A 160 90.38 -4.73 50.10
N ASN A 161 90.54 -5.85 50.78
CA ASN A 161 90.03 -7.15 50.31
C ASN A 161 88.51 -7.24 50.39
N ILE A 162 87.87 -7.93 49.46
CA ILE A 162 86.42 -8.20 49.54
C ILE A 162 86.17 -9.69 49.70
N GLN A 163 85.08 -10.08 50.34
CA GLN A 163 84.72 -11.48 50.54
C GLN A 163 83.39 -11.81 49.84
N LEU A 164 83.22 -13.08 49.50
CA LEU A 164 81.95 -13.66 49.05
C LEU A 164 81.64 -14.88 49.91
N ASP A 165 80.44 -14.88 50.47
CA ASP A 165 79.85 -16.03 51.17
C ASP A 165 78.85 -16.72 50.23
N ALA A 166 77.78 -16.03 49.82
CA ALA A 166 76.79 -16.59 48.90
C ALA A 166 76.01 -15.52 48.14
N PHE A 167 75.27 -15.94 47.12
CA PHE A 167 74.16 -15.19 46.55
C PHE A 167 72.82 -15.91 46.81
N VAL A 168 71.75 -15.21 47.15
CA VAL A 168 70.41 -15.81 47.40
C VAL A 168 69.36 -15.18 46.47
N ALA A 169 68.69 -16.01 45.67
CA ALA A 169 67.70 -15.63 44.66
C ALA A 169 66.28 -16.11 45.05
N PRO A 170 65.42 -15.28 45.67
CA PRO A 170 64.04 -15.67 46.03
C PRO A 170 62.98 -15.34 44.94
N ASP A 171 61.93 -16.16 44.86
CA ASP A 171 60.65 -15.81 44.22
C ASP A 171 59.67 -15.28 45.28
N ILE A 172 59.11 -14.10 45.04
CA ILE A 172 58.14 -13.41 45.91
C ILE A 172 56.92 -12.89 45.13
N HIS A 173 56.74 -13.26 43.86
CA HIS A 173 55.59 -12.84 43.08
C HIS A 173 54.46 -13.85 43.22
N ALA A 174 53.29 -13.38 43.65
CA ALA A 174 52.09 -14.20 43.63
C ALA A 174 51.56 -14.36 42.20
N PRO A 175 50.94 -15.52 41.88
CA PRO A 175 50.35 -15.71 40.57
C PRO A 175 49.19 -14.76 40.35
N SER A 176 48.83 -14.56 39.08
CA SER A 176 47.67 -13.78 38.67
C SER A 176 46.36 -14.40 39.18
N ALA A 177 45.36 -13.57 39.45
CA ALA A 177 44.05 -14.06 39.86
C ALA A 177 43.40 -14.92 38.76
N PRO A 178 42.78 -16.07 39.08
CA PRO A 178 42.06 -16.88 38.11
C PRO A 178 40.96 -16.08 37.41
N THR A 179 40.72 -16.38 36.14
CA THR A 179 39.70 -15.72 35.31
C THR A 179 38.69 -16.71 34.77
N GLY A 180 37.55 -16.21 34.28
CA GLY A 180 36.54 -17.03 33.60
C GLY A 180 35.75 -17.97 34.50
N LEU A 181 35.65 -17.70 35.82
CA LEU A 181 34.81 -18.49 36.71
C LEU A 181 33.33 -18.39 36.28
N THR A 182 32.71 -19.55 36.11
CA THR A 182 31.29 -19.71 35.84
C THR A 182 30.66 -20.65 36.87
N ALA A 183 29.37 -20.44 37.16
CA ALA A 183 28.58 -21.27 38.05
C ALA A 183 27.26 -21.62 37.35
N THR A 184 26.99 -22.92 37.17
CA THR A 184 25.78 -23.41 36.50
C THR A 184 25.06 -24.45 37.35
N VAL A 185 23.72 -24.43 37.30
CA VAL A 185 22.90 -25.42 38.02
C VAL A 185 23.12 -26.80 37.40
N SER A 186 23.38 -27.80 38.23
CA SER A 186 23.59 -29.19 37.85
C SER A 186 22.89 -30.11 38.84
N GLY A 187 21.66 -30.54 38.51
CA GLY A 187 20.82 -31.31 39.44
C GLY A 187 20.49 -30.50 40.70
N THR A 188 20.79 -31.06 41.88
CA THR A 188 20.66 -30.36 43.17
C THR A 188 21.92 -29.57 43.55
N GLY A 189 22.93 -29.49 42.68
CA GLY A 189 24.22 -28.84 42.93
C GLY A 189 24.55 -27.72 41.95
N VAL A 190 25.74 -27.13 42.14
CA VAL A 190 26.33 -26.11 41.28
C VAL A 190 27.63 -26.64 40.68
N LYS A 191 27.73 -26.63 39.35
CA LYS A 191 28.96 -26.94 38.63
C LYS A 191 29.74 -25.65 38.36
N LEU A 192 31.00 -25.65 38.74
CA LEU A 192 31.95 -24.55 38.56
C LEU A 192 32.98 -24.90 37.49
N ALA A 193 33.36 -23.92 36.68
CA ALA A 193 34.44 -24.03 35.71
C ALA A 193 35.18 -22.70 35.57
N TRP A 194 36.50 -22.73 35.34
CA TRP A 194 37.34 -21.54 35.15
C TRP A 194 38.46 -21.74 34.12
N SER A 195 39.09 -20.65 33.70
CA SER A 195 40.19 -20.66 32.74
C SER A 195 41.52 -21.07 33.39
N ALA A 196 42.41 -21.67 32.60
CA ALA A 196 43.77 -21.95 33.05
C ALA A 196 44.54 -20.66 33.34
N ASN A 197 45.28 -20.62 34.44
CA ASN A 197 46.24 -19.55 34.71
C ASN A 197 47.45 -19.70 33.75
N PRO A 198 47.91 -18.60 33.10
CA PRO A 198 49.02 -18.65 32.14
C PRO A 198 50.39 -18.91 32.76
N GLU A 199 50.55 -18.76 34.08
CA GLU A 199 51.83 -18.90 34.78
C GLU A 199 52.17 -20.38 35.00
N SER A 200 53.42 -20.75 34.68
CA SER A 200 53.88 -22.14 34.60
C SER A 200 54.13 -22.80 35.96
N ASP A 201 54.23 -22.00 37.01
CA ASP A 201 54.55 -22.35 38.38
C ASP A 201 53.29 -22.46 39.27
N VAL A 202 52.09 -22.27 38.71
CA VAL A 202 50.82 -22.49 39.43
C VAL A 202 50.70 -23.97 39.82
N LYS A 203 50.50 -24.25 41.12
CA LYS A 203 50.31 -25.62 41.63
C LYS A 203 48.84 -26.03 41.80
N GLY A 204 47.93 -25.08 42.01
CA GLY A 204 46.52 -25.40 42.23
C GLY A 204 45.62 -24.21 42.53
N TYR A 205 44.34 -24.50 42.79
CA TYR A 205 43.32 -23.50 43.08
C TYR A 205 42.58 -23.78 44.39
N ARG A 206 42.09 -22.73 45.05
CA ARG A 206 41.18 -22.83 46.22
C ARG A 206 39.86 -22.15 45.90
N VAL A 207 38.75 -22.88 45.99
CA VAL A 207 37.41 -22.42 45.63
C VAL A 207 36.58 -22.15 46.88
N TYR A 208 35.93 -20.99 46.93
CA TYR A 208 35.15 -20.52 48.06
C TYR A 208 33.70 -20.21 47.65
N ARG A 209 32.77 -20.34 48.61
CA ARG A 209 31.34 -20.05 48.47
C ARG A 209 30.87 -19.06 49.53
N ARG A 210 29.89 -18.25 49.15
CA ARG A 210 29.03 -17.42 50.00
C ARG A 210 27.58 -17.74 49.70
N GLU A 211 26.74 -17.79 50.73
CA GLU A 211 25.31 -18.15 50.62
C GLU A 211 24.45 -16.91 50.88
N GLY A 212 23.47 -16.65 50.00
CA GLY A 212 22.61 -15.47 50.08
C GLY A 212 23.43 -14.18 50.12
N THR A 213 23.20 -13.38 51.16
CA THR A 213 23.89 -12.10 51.39
C THR A 213 25.12 -12.22 52.31
N SER A 214 25.53 -13.43 52.67
CA SER A 214 26.67 -13.65 53.57
C SER A 214 27.97 -13.12 52.96
N THR A 215 28.78 -12.42 53.77
CA THR A 215 30.12 -11.97 53.38
C THR A 215 31.21 -13.00 53.73
N THR A 216 30.87 -14.04 54.50
CA THR A 216 31.83 -15.05 54.97
C THR A 216 32.07 -16.11 53.91
N ARG A 217 33.33 -16.28 53.50
CA ARG A 217 33.75 -17.29 52.52
C ARG A 217 33.96 -18.64 53.21
N ALA A 218 33.23 -19.66 52.78
CA ALA A 218 33.49 -21.05 53.14
C ALA A 218 34.31 -21.74 52.05
N LEU A 219 35.39 -22.43 52.41
CA LEU A 219 36.17 -23.23 51.45
C LEU A 219 35.33 -24.41 50.98
N VAL A 220 35.09 -24.50 49.68
CA VAL A 220 34.35 -25.59 49.03
C VAL A 220 35.29 -26.74 48.68
N GLY A 221 36.50 -26.41 48.20
CA GLY A 221 37.52 -27.40 47.88
C GLY A 221 38.77 -26.80 47.25
N THR A 222 39.76 -27.66 47.01
CA THR A 222 41.03 -27.31 46.35
C THR A 222 41.28 -28.23 45.17
N THR A 223 41.89 -27.71 44.10
CA THR A 223 42.21 -28.49 42.90
C THR A 223 43.69 -28.39 42.52
N SER A 224 44.21 -29.33 41.74
CA SER A 224 45.51 -29.21 41.09
C SER A 224 45.46 -28.19 39.94
N ALA A 225 46.62 -27.73 39.47
CA ALA A 225 46.72 -26.79 38.36
C ALA A 225 46.04 -27.25 37.05
N SER A 226 45.95 -28.57 36.83
CA SER A 226 45.32 -29.16 35.65
C SER A 226 43.79 -29.31 35.78
N THR A 227 43.24 -29.30 36.99
CA THR A 227 41.80 -29.44 37.24
C THR A 227 41.13 -28.08 37.34
N ARG A 228 40.21 -27.80 36.40
CA ARG A 228 39.59 -26.48 36.18
C ARG A 228 38.08 -26.47 36.39
N THR A 229 37.58 -27.47 37.09
CA THR A 229 36.15 -27.66 37.38
C THR A 229 35.97 -28.20 38.78
N LEU A 230 34.87 -27.82 39.44
CA LEU A 230 34.48 -28.35 40.75
C LEU A 230 32.95 -28.38 40.85
N THR A 231 32.38 -29.41 41.46
CA THR A 231 30.94 -29.49 41.71
C THR A 231 30.66 -29.31 43.21
N ASP A 232 29.69 -28.48 43.53
CA ASP A 232 29.19 -28.23 44.89
C ASP A 232 27.74 -28.71 45.02
N ASP A 233 27.56 -29.93 45.52
CA ASP A 233 26.27 -30.61 45.58
C ASP A 233 25.40 -30.20 46.78
N GLY A 234 24.10 -30.53 46.73
CA GLY A 234 23.17 -30.38 47.86
C GLY A 234 22.84 -28.92 48.22
N ARG A 235 22.48 -28.11 47.23
CA ARG A 235 22.13 -26.70 47.34
C ARG A 235 20.61 -26.51 47.40
N ASN A 236 20.15 -25.58 48.24
CA ASN A 236 18.74 -25.37 48.51
C ASN A 236 18.06 -24.58 47.36
N PRO A 237 16.88 -25.00 46.87
CA PRO A 237 16.08 -24.22 45.92
C PRO A 237 15.86 -22.78 46.38
N GLY A 238 15.85 -21.83 45.44
CA GLY A 238 15.63 -20.40 45.72
C GLY A 238 16.82 -19.66 46.38
N VAL A 239 17.88 -20.36 46.80
CA VAL A 239 19.07 -19.71 47.39
C VAL A 239 20.06 -19.33 46.30
N THR A 240 20.57 -18.09 46.37
CA THR A 240 21.71 -17.63 45.56
C THR A 240 23.02 -18.03 46.23
N TYR A 241 23.88 -18.71 45.48
CA TYR A 241 25.24 -19.07 45.89
C TYR A 241 26.24 -18.29 45.04
N THR A 242 27.20 -17.64 45.70
CA THR A 242 28.26 -16.85 45.06
C THR A 242 29.62 -17.51 45.30
N TYR A 243 30.37 -17.76 44.23
CA TYR A 243 31.66 -18.44 44.27
C TYR A 243 32.79 -17.52 43.80
N ASP A 244 33.97 -17.65 44.41
CA ASP A 244 35.22 -17.07 43.94
C ASP A 244 36.40 -18.03 44.22
N LEU A 245 37.50 -17.92 43.49
CA LEU A 245 38.68 -18.77 43.68
C LEU A 245 39.99 -18.00 43.58
N LEU A 246 41.06 -18.55 44.14
CA LEU A 246 42.43 -18.03 43.98
C LEU A 246 43.37 -19.13 43.46
N ALA A 247 44.45 -18.74 42.80
CA ALA A 247 45.56 -19.59 42.40
C ALA A 247 46.63 -19.62 43.49
N VAL A 248 47.35 -20.73 43.58
CA VAL A 248 48.50 -20.92 44.46
C VAL A 248 49.66 -21.41 43.60
N ASP A 249 50.85 -20.84 43.73
CA ASP A 249 52.06 -21.28 43.02
C ASP A 249 52.87 -22.33 43.81
N THR A 250 53.95 -22.82 43.21
CA THR A 250 54.89 -23.77 43.83
C THR A 250 55.61 -23.20 45.05
N SER A 251 55.73 -21.88 45.16
CA SER A 251 56.34 -21.13 46.27
C SER A 251 55.35 -20.83 47.40
N ASP A 252 54.10 -21.30 47.31
CA ASP A 252 52.99 -21.02 48.25
C ASP A 252 52.48 -19.57 48.24
N ASN A 253 52.89 -18.75 47.27
CA ASN A 253 52.26 -17.45 47.09
C ASN A 253 50.84 -17.63 46.54
N VAL A 254 49.92 -16.78 47.00
CA VAL A 254 48.50 -16.82 46.64
C VAL A 254 48.10 -15.60 45.84
N SER A 255 47.37 -15.81 44.76
CA SER A 255 46.82 -14.73 43.96
C SER A 255 45.73 -13.95 44.71
N GLY A 256 45.30 -12.82 44.13
CA GLY A 256 43.97 -12.27 44.43
C GLY A 256 42.84 -13.25 44.04
N TYR A 257 41.64 -13.03 44.58
CA TYR A 257 40.44 -13.78 44.17
C TYR A 257 40.04 -13.45 42.73
N SER A 258 39.45 -14.43 42.06
CA SER A 258 38.77 -14.27 40.78
C SER A 258 37.59 -13.31 40.88
N GLY A 259 37.07 -12.90 39.72
CA GLY A 259 35.68 -12.41 39.65
C GLY A 259 34.72 -13.45 40.23
N ALA A 260 33.69 -12.98 40.95
CA ALA A 260 32.72 -13.86 41.58
C ALA A 260 31.66 -14.33 40.57
N ALA A 261 31.27 -15.60 40.65
CA ALA A 261 30.16 -16.17 39.87
C ALA A 261 28.98 -16.47 40.81
N ALA A 262 27.81 -15.93 40.50
CA ALA A 262 26.58 -16.16 41.28
C ALA A 262 25.58 -17.00 40.49
N VAL A 263 24.92 -17.92 41.18
CA VAL A 263 23.84 -18.74 40.61
C VAL A 263 22.72 -18.91 41.64
N THR A 264 21.47 -18.81 41.21
CA THR A 264 20.29 -19.06 42.04
C THR A 264 19.70 -20.41 41.67
N MET A 265 19.48 -21.27 42.67
CA MET A 265 18.85 -22.56 42.44
C MET A 265 17.37 -22.38 42.05
N PRO A 266 16.86 -23.07 41.01
CA PRO A 266 15.48 -22.92 40.56
C PRO A 266 14.48 -23.42 41.61
N ILE A 267 13.34 -22.74 41.72
CA ILE A 267 12.21 -23.11 42.58
C ILE A 267 11.25 -24.02 41.78
N LYS A 268 10.93 -25.23 42.30
CA LYS A 268 9.96 -26.14 41.67
C LYS A 268 8.54 -25.87 42.21
N ALA A 269 7.89 -24.84 41.68
CA ALA A 269 6.57 -24.40 42.12
C ALA A 269 5.43 -25.28 41.57
N GLN A 270 4.49 -25.65 42.45
CA GLN A 270 3.37 -26.54 42.16
C GLN A 270 2.14 -25.81 41.59
N PRO A 271 1.30 -26.47 40.78
CA PRO A 271 0.04 -25.92 40.25
C PRO A 271 -1.06 -25.83 41.32
N ALA A 272 -2.29 -25.48 40.91
CA ALA A 272 -3.44 -25.55 41.80
C ALA A 272 -3.70 -27.00 42.23
N GLY A 273 -4.01 -27.19 43.51
CA GLY A 273 -4.17 -28.53 44.11
C GLY A 273 -4.10 -28.53 45.63
N THR A 274 -4.22 -29.73 46.19
CA THR A 274 -3.99 -30.00 47.61
C THR A 274 -2.74 -30.88 47.73
N TYR A 275 -1.82 -30.47 48.59
CA TYR A 275 -0.52 -31.12 48.81
C TYR A 275 -0.45 -31.56 50.27
N GLU A 276 -0.52 -32.87 50.48
CA GLU A 276 -0.58 -33.49 51.80
C GLU A 276 0.78 -33.42 52.52
N ASN A 277 0.80 -33.66 53.83
CA ASN A 277 2.00 -33.59 54.66
C ASN A 277 3.12 -34.56 54.24
N ASP A 278 2.82 -35.60 53.47
CA ASP A 278 3.76 -36.59 52.93
C ASP A 278 4.01 -36.44 51.41
N ASP A 279 3.45 -35.39 50.79
CA ASP A 279 3.67 -35.11 49.37
C ASP A 279 5.15 -34.75 49.11
N PRO A 280 5.80 -35.33 48.08
CA PRO A 280 7.17 -35.00 47.71
C PRO A 280 7.43 -33.53 47.38
N ALA A 281 6.39 -32.73 47.11
CA ALA A 281 6.47 -31.29 46.93
C ALA A 281 6.62 -30.51 48.23
N VAL A 282 6.30 -31.12 49.38
CA VAL A 282 6.42 -30.52 50.71
C VAL A 282 7.79 -30.88 51.29
N THR A 283 8.59 -29.84 51.56
CA THR A 283 9.89 -29.99 52.23
C THR A 283 9.70 -29.91 53.74
N LEU A 284 10.11 -30.95 54.45
CA LEU A 284 10.12 -31.01 55.91
C LEU A 284 11.56 -30.98 56.43
N ASP A 285 11.92 -29.93 57.18
CA ASP A 285 13.21 -29.76 57.84
C ASP A 285 13.07 -29.91 59.36
N GLY A 286 13.97 -30.68 59.98
CA GLY A 286 13.90 -31.07 61.39
C GLY A 286 13.21 -32.43 61.62
N PRO A 287 13.12 -32.90 62.88
CA PRO A 287 12.61 -34.23 63.20
C PRO A 287 11.07 -34.28 63.17
N TRP A 288 10.49 -34.12 61.99
CA TRP A 288 9.05 -34.31 61.78
C TRP A 288 8.65 -35.78 61.95
N SER A 289 7.52 -36.03 62.60
CA SER A 289 6.91 -37.35 62.70
C SER A 289 5.55 -37.33 62.02
N VAL A 290 5.29 -38.28 61.11
CA VAL A 290 3.99 -38.45 60.47
C VAL A 290 3.12 -39.39 61.30
N VAL A 291 1.87 -39.02 61.51
CA VAL A 291 0.90 -39.75 62.34
C VAL A 291 -0.34 -40.04 61.51
N SER A 292 -0.72 -41.32 61.39
CA SER A 292 -1.95 -41.73 60.70
C SER A 292 -3.19 -41.26 61.45
N SER A 293 -4.15 -40.69 60.72
CA SER A 293 -5.39 -40.12 61.25
C SER A 293 -6.43 -39.96 60.14
N GLY A 294 -7.48 -40.80 60.13
CA GLY A 294 -8.58 -40.68 59.15
C GLY A 294 -9.50 -39.46 59.34
N MET A 295 -9.14 -38.54 60.23
CA MET A 295 -9.84 -37.28 60.46
C MET A 295 -9.13 -36.08 59.81
N ASP A 296 -7.88 -36.26 59.40
CA ASP A 296 -7.06 -35.24 58.71
C ASP A 296 -7.08 -35.53 57.18
N SER A 297 -6.64 -34.56 56.37
CA SER A 297 -6.60 -34.75 54.91
C SER A 297 -5.57 -35.84 54.55
N GLY A 298 -5.83 -36.59 53.49
CA GLY A 298 -4.92 -37.68 53.08
C GLY A 298 -4.66 -38.78 54.13
N ASP A 299 -5.51 -38.91 55.16
CA ASP A 299 -5.41 -39.88 56.25
C ASP A 299 -4.18 -39.74 57.18
N SER A 300 -3.48 -38.60 57.18
CA SER A 300 -2.34 -38.37 58.09
C SER A 300 -2.09 -36.88 58.41
N TYR A 301 -1.20 -36.62 59.37
CA TYR A 301 -0.62 -35.29 59.57
C TYR A 301 0.83 -35.41 60.05
N ALA A 302 1.65 -34.38 59.81
CA ALA A 302 3.02 -34.29 60.32
C ALA A 302 3.09 -33.39 61.57
N THR A 303 3.93 -33.77 62.54
CA THR A 303 4.14 -33.02 63.79
C THR A 303 5.61 -32.76 64.08
N LEU A 304 5.92 -31.58 64.61
CA LEU A 304 7.27 -31.10 64.92
C LEU A 304 7.40 -30.57 66.36
N ASN A 305 8.36 -31.12 67.11
CA ASN A 305 8.61 -30.78 68.52
C ASN A 305 9.98 -30.14 68.79
N SER A 306 10.84 -30.05 67.78
CA SER A 306 12.20 -29.46 67.87
C SER A 306 12.38 -28.38 66.80
N ALA A 307 13.55 -27.74 66.72
CA ALA A 307 13.81 -26.76 65.65
C ALA A 307 13.60 -27.40 64.27
N GLY A 308 12.95 -26.67 63.37
CA GLY A 308 12.58 -27.14 62.03
C GLY A 308 11.49 -26.30 61.37
N PHE A 309 11.18 -26.61 60.12
CA PHE A 309 10.16 -25.95 59.31
C PHE A 309 9.50 -26.91 58.32
N ALA A 310 8.35 -26.51 57.76
CA ALA A 310 7.80 -27.10 56.55
C ALA A 310 7.67 -26.03 55.46
N GLU A 311 7.87 -26.40 54.21
CA GLU A 311 7.90 -25.47 53.07
C GLU A 311 7.31 -26.08 51.81
N ILE A 312 6.60 -25.26 51.02
CA ILE A 312 6.13 -25.59 49.68
C ILE A 312 6.29 -24.38 48.77
N SER A 313 6.53 -24.63 47.48
CA SER A 313 6.48 -23.60 46.44
C SER A 313 5.28 -23.82 45.51
N PHE A 314 4.61 -22.75 45.12
CA PHE A 314 3.34 -22.78 44.36
C PHE A 314 3.30 -21.64 43.34
N LYS A 315 2.46 -21.78 42.31
CA LYS A 315 2.25 -20.76 41.26
C LYS A 315 0.89 -20.07 41.32
N THR A 316 -0.01 -20.58 42.14
CA THR A 316 -1.34 -20.00 42.29
C THR A 316 -1.27 -18.65 43.00
N SER A 317 -2.30 -17.87 42.76
CA SER A 317 -2.54 -16.56 43.37
C SER A 317 -2.89 -16.58 44.88
N GLY A 318 -2.79 -17.74 45.52
CA GLY A 318 -3.01 -17.89 46.94
C GLY A 318 -2.63 -19.28 47.43
N ILE A 319 -2.43 -19.40 48.73
CA ILE A 319 -2.17 -20.67 49.39
C ILE A 319 -2.75 -20.67 50.80
N ARG A 320 -3.22 -21.84 51.24
CA ARG A 320 -3.66 -22.13 52.60
C ARG A 320 -2.74 -23.14 53.24
N TRP A 321 -2.43 -22.93 54.50
CA TRP A 321 -1.88 -23.95 55.40
C TRP A 321 -3.02 -24.54 56.22
N ILE A 322 -3.26 -25.83 56.04
CA ILE A 322 -4.20 -26.63 56.81
C ILE A 322 -3.44 -27.30 57.95
N SER A 323 -4.00 -27.23 59.15
CA SER A 323 -3.40 -27.75 60.36
C SER A 323 -4.46 -28.30 61.32
N ARG A 324 -4.00 -29.15 62.23
CA ARG A 324 -4.77 -29.61 63.38
C ARG A 324 -4.47 -28.70 64.58
N LEU A 325 -5.52 -28.15 65.18
CA LEU A 325 -5.41 -27.30 66.38
C LEU A 325 -5.80 -28.11 67.62
N ASN A 326 -5.01 -28.06 68.69
CA ASN A 326 -5.30 -28.77 69.94
C ASN A 326 -4.62 -28.12 71.16
N SER A 327 -4.77 -28.75 72.33
CA SER A 327 -4.36 -28.19 73.60
C SER A 327 -2.85 -28.21 73.84
N TYR A 328 -2.07 -28.89 72.99
CA TYR A 328 -0.61 -28.98 73.08
C TYR A 328 0.11 -28.31 71.90
N SER A 329 -0.62 -27.66 71.00
CA SER A 329 -0.03 -26.94 69.87
C SER A 329 0.61 -25.61 70.30
N GLY A 330 1.72 -25.25 69.65
CA GLY A 330 2.51 -24.05 69.88
C GLY A 330 2.33 -22.98 68.81
N ILE A 331 3.28 -22.05 68.76
CA ILE A 331 3.28 -20.93 67.82
C ILE A 331 4.27 -21.19 66.68
N ALA A 332 3.84 -20.97 65.44
CA ALA A 332 4.67 -21.04 64.25
C ALA A 332 4.77 -19.68 63.55
N ASP A 333 5.95 -19.33 63.04
CA ASP A 333 6.13 -18.18 62.16
C ASP A 333 5.89 -18.58 60.71
N VAL A 334 5.10 -17.81 59.99
CA VAL A 334 4.83 -18.00 58.57
C VAL A 334 5.65 -17.00 57.76
N TYR A 335 6.42 -17.48 56.81
CA TYR A 335 7.19 -16.71 55.85
C TYR A 335 6.61 -16.94 54.46
N LEU A 336 6.44 -15.85 53.71
CA LEU A 336 6.14 -15.90 52.27
C LEU A 336 7.29 -15.23 51.54
N ASP A 337 7.90 -15.96 50.61
CA ASP A 337 9.06 -15.52 49.82
C ASP A 337 10.21 -15.03 50.70
N GLY A 338 10.45 -15.75 51.81
CA GLY A 338 11.48 -15.42 52.81
C GLY A 338 11.14 -14.25 53.73
N VAL A 339 10.00 -13.58 53.55
CA VAL A 339 9.54 -12.47 54.41
C VAL A 339 8.53 -12.98 55.43
N LYS A 340 8.79 -12.75 56.72
CA LYS A 340 7.84 -13.10 57.80
C LYS A 340 6.52 -12.34 57.60
N LYS A 341 5.40 -13.07 57.53
CA LYS A 341 4.04 -12.53 57.38
C LYS A 341 3.22 -12.60 58.65
N ALA A 342 3.36 -13.68 59.42
CA ALA A 342 2.55 -13.88 60.63
C ALA A 342 3.29 -14.75 61.66
N SER A 343 2.84 -14.65 62.91
CA SER A 343 3.05 -15.66 63.95
C SER A 343 1.68 -16.24 64.29
N VAL A 344 1.50 -17.53 64.03
CA VAL A 344 0.22 -18.24 64.16
C VAL A 344 0.24 -19.11 65.40
N ASP A 345 -0.68 -18.86 66.31
CA ASP A 345 -0.91 -19.69 67.49
C ASP A 345 -1.89 -20.81 67.14
N LEU A 346 -1.41 -22.06 67.22
CA LEU A 346 -2.18 -23.24 66.82
C LEU A 346 -3.01 -23.84 67.99
N TYR A 347 -3.03 -23.18 69.14
CA TYR A 347 -3.75 -23.68 70.31
C TYR A 347 -5.27 -23.72 70.11
N SER A 348 -5.89 -24.80 70.58
CA SER A 348 -7.33 -24.89 70.78
C SER A 348 -7.63 -25.77 72.00
N ALA A 349 -8.58 -25.35 72.86
CA ALA A 349 -8.93 -26.11 74.07
C ALA A 349 -9.48 -27.51 73.75
N THR A 350 -10.09 -27.68 72.58
CA THR A 350 -10.52 -28.97 72.02
C THR A 350 -9.83 -29.22 70.67
N THR A 351 -9.62 -30.49 70.33
CA THR A 351 -9.04 -30.85 69.02
C THR A 351 -9.97 -30.43 67.88
N ARG A 352 -9.43 -29.70 66.90
CA ARG A 352 -10.10 -29.34 65.65
C ARG A 352 -9.23 -29.78 64.47
N TYR A 353 -9.78 -30.61 63.61
CA TYR A 353 -9.12 -31.18 62.44
C TYR A 353 -9.27 -30.28 61.20
N GLN A 354 -8.34 -30.35 60.25
CA GLN A 354 -8.44 -29.66 58.94
C GLN A 354 -8.74 -28.15 59.03
N GLN A 355 -8.10 -27.44 59.94
CA GLN A 355 -8.31 -26.00 60.13
C GLN A 355 -7.35 -25.18 59.28
N VAL A 356 -7.85 -24.13 58.65
CA VAL A 356 -6.99 -23.13 57.98
C VAL A 356 -6.24 -22.35 59.05
N ALA A 357 -4.97 -22.69 59.26
CA ALA A 357 -4.09 -21.99 60.20
C ALA A 357 -3.57 -20.67 59.62
N TYR A 358 -3.36 -20.62 58.29
CA TYR A 358 -2.98 -19.42 57.57
C TYR A 358 -3.51 -19.44 56.14
N GLU A 359 -3.88 -18.28 55.61
CA GLU A 359 -4.27 -18.11 54.21
C GLU A 359 -3.70 -16.79 53.66
N VAL A 360 -3.22 -16.84 52.43
CA VAL A 360 -2.89 -15.65 51.64
C VAL A 360 -3.58 -15.74 50.28
N LYS A 361 -4.11 -14.62 49.80
CA LYS A 361 -4.80 -14.46 48.51
C LYS A 361 -4.22 -13.25 47.76
N GLY A 362 -4.50 -13.16 46.47
CA GLY A 362 -4.11 -12.00 45.67
C GLY A 362 -2.61 -11.93 45.35
N LEU A 363 -1.93 -13.07 45.37
CA LEU A 363 -0.55 -13.17 44.90
C LEU A 363 -0.53 -13.14 43.36
N PRO A 364 0.49 -12.55 42.74
CA PRO A 364 0.75 -12.75 41.32
C PRO A 364 0.91 -14.25 41.00
N GLU A 365 0.54 -14.70 39.80
CA GLU A 365 0.75 -16.10 39.39
C GLU A 365 2.21 -16.37 38.97
N THR A 366 3.11 -16.10 39.90
CA THR A 366 4.54 -16.35 39.79
C THR A 366 4.95 -17.41 40.81
N ALA A 367 6.18 -17.91 40.73
CA ALA A 367 6.64 -18.86 41.73
C ALA A 367 6.78 -18.18 43.11
N HIS A 368 5.97 -18.63 44.06
CA HIS A 368 6.01 -18.22 45.47
C HIS A 368 6.43 -19.39 46.36
N THR A 369 6.95 -19.08 47.55
CA THR A 369 7.34 -20.07 48.56
C THR A 369 6.71 -19.74 49.90
N LEU A 370 5.91 -20.66 50.46
CA LEU A 370 5.38 -20.57 51.82
C LEU A 370 6.18 -21.47 52.74
N ARG A 371 6.73 -20.90 53.84
CA ARG A 371 7.46 -21.63 54.87
C ARG A 371 6.83 -21.40 56.24
N ILE A 372 6.58 -22.48 56.98
CA ILE A 372 6.12 -22.45 58.37
C ILE A 372 7.26 -22.90 59.29
N VAL A 373 7.66 -22.05 60.23
CA VAL A 373 8.83 -22.27 61.09
C VAL A 373 8.38 -22.38 62.54
N ARG A 374 8.78 -23.45 63.23
CA ARG A 374 8.48 -23.59 64.65
C ARG A 374 9.26 -22.56 65.48
N THR A 375 8.56 -21.78 66.31
CA THR A 375 9.21 -20.77 67.18
C THR A 375 9.78 -21.36 68.47
N GLY A 376 9.31 -22.55 68.87
CA GLY A 376 9.60 -23.13 70.19
C GLY A 376 8.81 -22.48 71.35
N THR A 377 7.95 -21.50 71.05
CA THR A 377 7.11 -20.82 72.03
C THR A 377 5.67 -21.33 71.97
N LYS A 378 4.92 -21.10 73.05
CA LYS A 378 3.51 -21.44 73.19
C LYS A 378 2.80 -20.36 74.00
N ASN A 379 1.49 -20.25 73.85
CA ASN A 379 0.71 -19.41 74.76
C ASN A 379 0.61 -20.05 76.16
N ALA A 380 0.05 -19.30 77.12
CA ALA A 380 -0.06 -19.74 78.51
C ALA A 380 -0.98 -20.97 78.70
N ALA A 381 -1.99 -21.15 77.84
CA ALA A 381 -3.00 -22.18 77.95
C ALA A 381 -2.59 -23.53 77.31
N SER A 382 -1.58 -23.52 76.43
CA SER A 382 -1.08 -24.71 75.77
C SER A 382 -0.16 -25.53 76.66
N SER A 383 -0.17 -26.86 76.55
CA SER A 383 0.73 -27.74 77.30
C SER A 383 2.08 -28.01 76.61
N SER A 384 2.23 -27.70 75.32
CA SER A 384 3.48 -27.88 74.55
C SER A 384 3.62 -26.80 73.46
N ALA A 385 4.77 -26.77 72.79
CA ALA A 385 5.05 -25.88 71.67
C ALA A 385 5.08 -26.64 70.34
N THR A 386 4.19 -27.60 70.15
CA THR A 386 4.16 -28.52 68.99
C THR A 386 3.57 -27.83 67.75
N VAL A 387 4.18 -27.97 66.58
CA VAL A 387 3.63 -27.47 65.30
C VAL A 387 3.16 -28.64 64.46
N MET A 388 2.02 -28.49 63.78
CA MET A 388 1.39 -29.55 63.01
C MET A 388 1.12 -29.09 61.58
N LEU A 389 1.33 -29.97 60.60
CA LEU A 389 0.99 -29.77 59.20
C LEU A 389 0.07 -30.89 58.77
N ASP A 390 -1.11 -30.53 58.24
CA ASP A 390 -2.05 -31.44 57.60
C ASP A 390 -1.80 -31.37 56.09
N ALA A 391 -2.12 -30.22 55.47
CA ALA A 391 -1.91 -30.01 54.04
C ALA A 391 -1.59 -28.56 53.70
N PHE A 392 -1.11 -28.33 52.47
CA PHE A 392 -1.17 -27.04 51.79
C PHE A 392 -2.19 -27.08 50.65
N VAL A 393 -3.04 -26.05 50.54
CA VAL A 393 -4.04 -25.95 49.46
C VAL A 393 -3.79 -24.71 48.62
N ALA A 394 -3.60 -24.91 47.33
CA ALA A 394 -3.39 -23.89 46.30
C ALA A 394 -4.65 -23.78 45.42
N PRO A 395 -5.60 -22.86 45.70
CA PRO A 395 -6.83 -22.74 44.92
C PRO A 395 -6.63 -22.02 43.58
N ASP A 396 -7.37 -22.43 42.55
CA ASP A 396 -7.54 -21.69 41.29
C ASP A 396 -8.87 -20.91 41.31
N VAL A 397 -8.78 -19.58 41.26
CA VAL A 397 -9.92 -18.65 41.36
C VAL A 397 -9.78 -17.46 40.40
N TYR A 398 -8.84 -17.53 39.45
CA TYR A 398 -8.57 -16.44 38.52
C TYR A 398 -8.92 -16.91 37.11
N PRO A 399 -9.83 -16.21 36.41
CA PRO A 399 -10.13 -16.57 35.04
C PRO A 399 -8.92 -16.31 34.12
N PRO A 400 -8.86 -17.00 32.95
CA PRO A 400 -7.80 -16.79 31.97
C PRO A 400 -7.67 -15.34 31.51
N ALA A 401 -6.61 -15.04 30.77
CA ALA A 401 -6.56 -13.79 30.04
C ALA A 401 -7.67 -13.72 28.97
N ALA A 402 -8.12 -12.50 28.67
CA ALA A 402 -9.01 -12.25 27.54
C ALA A 402 -8.33 -12.65 26.23
N PRO A 403 -9.02 -13.35 25.30
CA PRO A 403 -8.49 -13.64 23.98
C PRO A 403 -8.04 -12.36 23.26
N LEU A 404 -6.88 -12.42 22.63
CA LEU A 404 -6.28 -11.27 21.94
C LEU A 404 -6.46 -11.38 20.42
N ALA A 405 -6.24 -10.27 19.72
CA ALA A 405 -6.25 -10.19 18.26
C ALA A 405 -7.53 -10.77 17.60
N LEU A 406 -8.69 -10.57 18.23
CA LEU A 406 -9.96 -10.93 17.61
C LEU A 406 -10.12 -10.18 16.28
N SER A 407 -10.35 -10.94 15.22
CA SER A 407 -10.55 -10.46 13.87
C SER A 407 -11.86 -11.00 13.31
N ALA A 408 -12.49 -10.19 12.47
CA ALA A 408 -13.72 -10.55 11.78
C ALA A 408 -13.54 -10.36 10.27
N LYS A 409 -13.85 -11.42 9.51
CA LYS A 409 -13.88 -11.40 8.05
C LYS A 409 -15.32 -11.53 7.58
N PRO A 410 -15.99 -10.42 7.22
CA PRO A 410 -17.36 -10.47 6.74
C PRO A 410 -17.46 -11.10 5.34
N ALA A 411 -18.54 -11.83 5.12
CA ALA A 411 -19.05 -12.29 3.83
C ALA A 411 -20.44 -11.68 3.59
N THR A 412 -21.21 -12.20 2.62
CA THR A 412 -22.55 -11.65 2.29
C THR A 412 -23.57 -11.90 3.39
N SER A 413 -23.53 -13.05 4.06
CA SER A 413 -24.50 -13.45 5.11
C SER A 413 -23.84 -14.19 6.27
N SER A 414 -22.53 -14.04 6.43
CA SER A 414 -21.77 -14.64 7.53
C SER A 414 -20.53 -13.83 7.90
N VAL A 415 -19.98 -14.10 9.08
CA VAL A 415 -18.71 -13.53 9.54
C VAL A 415 -17.83 -14.65 10.07
N ALA A 416 -16.65 -14.82 9.47
CA ALA A 416 -15.63 -15.72 9.99
C ALA A 416 -14.76 -14.97 11.01
N LEU A 417 -14.73 -15.46 12.25
CA LEU A 417 -13.96 -14.92 13.36
C LEU A 417 -12.71 -15.77 13.61
N SER A 418 -11.62 -15.11 13.97
CA SER A 418 -10.42 -15.78 14.49
C SER A 418 -9.73 -14.91 15.53
N TRP A 419 -9.09 -15.53 16.52
CA TRP A 419 -8.38 -14.85 17.60
C TRP A 419 -7.12 -15.63 18.00
N THR A 420 -6.27 -15.01 18.82
CA THR A 420 -5.13 -15.69 19.46
C THR A 420 -5.61 -16.39 20.73
N GLU A 421 -5.17 -17.63 20.92
CA GLU A 421 -5.47 -18.42 22.12
C GLU A 421 -4.94 -17.73 23.39
N SER A 422 -5.70 -17.85 24.47
CA SER A 422 -5.24 -17.39 25.79
C SER A 422 -4.06 -18.27 26.26
N PRO A 423 -3.01 -17.69 26.86
CA PRO A 423 -1.74 -18.39 27.12
C PRO A 423 -1.83 -19.41 28.27
N GLU A 424 -2.89 -19.39 29.07
CA GLU A 424 -3.07 -20.27 30.21
C GLU A 424 -3.36 -21.72 29.76
N PRO A 425 -2.65 -22.72 30.33
CA PRO A 425 -2.71 -24.11 29.87
C PRO A 425 -4.01 -24.85 30.24
N ASP A 426 -4.86 -24.26 31.06
CA ASP A 426 -6.12 -24.81 31.57
C ASP A 426 -7.37 -24.28 30.85
N VAL A 427 -7.20 -23.52 29.76
CA VAL A 427 -8.28 -23.05 28.89
C VAL A 427 -8.96 -24.25 28.19
N ILE A 428 -10.27 -24.39 28.38
CA ILE A 428 -11.08 -25.50 27.82
C ILE A 428 -11.94 -25.07 26.62
N GLY A 429 -12.08 -23.77 26.37
CA GLY A 429 -12.77 -23.24 25.19
C GLY A 429 -13.19 -21.78 25.30
N TYR A 430 -13.95 -21.32 24.32
CA TYR A 430 -14.30 -19.92 24.12
C TYR A 430 -15.81 -19.69 24.00
N ARG A 431 -16.28 -18.53 24.46
CA ARG A 431 -17.66 -18.08 24.26
C ARG A 431 -17.67 -16.87 23.32
N VAL A 432 -18.47 -16.94 22.27
CA VAL A 432 -18.57 -15.87 21.26
C VAL A 432 -19.83 -15.05 21.53
N TYR A 433 -19.66 -13.73 21.52
CA TYR A 433 -20.72 -12.76 21.71
C TYR A 433 -20.90 -11.92 20.45
N ARG A 434 -22.16 -11.59 20.14
CA ARG A 434 -22.55 -10.75 19.02
C ARG A 434 -23.55 -9.69 19.44
N ALA A 435 -23.43 -8.50 18.86
CA ALA A 435 -24.49 -7.49 18.80
C ALA A 435 -24.77 -7.10 17.34
N THR A 436 -26.02 -6.77 17.02
CA THR A 436 -26.39 -6.10 15.76
C THR A 436 -26.34 -4.59 15.98
N GLY A 437 -25.62 -3.87 15.12
CA GLY A 437 -25.35 -2.43 15.26
C GLY A 437 -24.79 -2.10 16.65
N THR A 438 -25.35 -1.10 17.30
CA THR A 438 -24.95 -0.66 18.65
C THR A 438 -25.69 -1.38 19.79
N GLY A 439 -26.43 -2.45 19.48
CA GLY A 439 -27.21 -3.22 20.45
C GLY A 439 -26.39 -3.93 21.53
N ALA A 440 -27.08 -4.62 22.43
CA ALA A 440 -26.47 -5.41 23.50
C ALA A 440 -25.79 -6.67 22.96
N MET A 441 -24.63 -7.02 23.53
CA MET A 441 -23.89 -8.24 23.22
C MET A 441 -24.58 -9.46 23.82
N THR A 442 -24.96 -10.42 22.98
CA THR A 442 -25.55 -11.71 23.36
C THR A 442 -24.66 -12.87 22.94
N ALA A 443 -24.56 -13.92 23.75
CA ALA A 443 -23.81 -15.12 23.36
C ALA A 443 -24.49 -15.81 22.17
N VAL A 444 -23.72 -16.11 21.13
CA VAL A 444 -24.20 -16.84 19.93
C VAL A 444 -23.85 -18.32 19.97
N THR A 445 -22.91 -18.71 20.82
CA THR A 445 -22.54 -20.11 21.05
C THR A 445 -23.27 -20.68 22.26
N SER A 446 -23.98 -21.79 22.06
CA SER A 446 -24.67 -22.52 23.14
C SER A 446 -23.73 -23.36 24.00
N SER A 447 -22.56 -23.73 23.47
CA SER A 447 -21.47 -24.44 24.15
C SER A 447 -20.14 -23.76 23.88
N ALA A 448 -19.10 -24.03 24.69
CA ALA A 448 -17.77 -23.49 24.46
C ALA A 448 -17.19 -24.01 23.12
N VAL A 449 -16.62 -23.11 22.33
CA VAL A 449 -15.93 -23.42 21.08
C VAL A 449 -14.49 -23.78 21.45
N THR A 450 -14.01 -24.95 21.03
CA THR A 450 -12.67 -25.43 21.40
C THR A 450 -11.57 -24.95 20.46
N SER A 451 -11.92 -24.46 19.28
CA SER A 451 -10.98 -23.86 18.32
C SER A 451 -10.93 -22.33 18.48
N PRO A 452 -9.79 -21.68 18.19
CA PRO A 452 -9.66 -20.21 18.22
C PRO A 452 -10.29 -19.52 16.99
N SER A 453 -11.41 -20.07 16.51
CA SER A 453 -12.15 -19.58 15.36
C SER A 453 -13.62 -19.96 15.44
N TYR A 454 -14.47 -19.15 14.81
CA TYR A 454 -15.91 -19.39 14.75
C TYR A 454 -16.52 -18.71 13.52
N THR A 455 -17.40 -19.40 12.79
CA THR A 455 -18.17 -18.79 11.71
C THR A 455 -19.59 -18.55 12.18
N ASP A 456 -20.01 -17.28 12.14
CA ASP A 456 -21.38 -16.87 12.45
C ASP A 456 -22.17 -16.68 11.15
N ASP A 457 -23.10 -17.59 10.86
CA ASP A 457 -23.88 -17.63 9.60
C ASP A 457 -25.34 -17.14 9.76
N GLY A 458 -26.00 -16.85 8.64
CA GLY A 458 -27.42 -16.44 8.61
C GLY A 458 -27.66 -14.97 8.98
N LEU A 459 -26.60 -14.17 8.90
CA LEU A 459 -26.59 -12.74 9.15
C LEU A 459 -27.26 -11.98 8.01
N LEU A 460 -27.74 -10.78 8.31
CA LEU A 460 -28.38 -9.90 7.35
C LEU A 460 -27.30 -9.21 6.51
N PRO A 461 -27.34 -9.31 5.18
CA PRO A 461 -26.45 -8.55 4.30
C PRO A 461 -26.53 -7.04 4.59
N GLY A 462 -25.41 -6.33 4.45
CA GLY A 462 -25.36 -4.88 4.70
C GLY A 462 -25.49 -4.44 6.16
N ALA A 463 -25.85 -5.34 7.08
CA ALA A 463 -25.92 -5.01 8.50
C ALA A 463 -24.52 -4.96 9.14
N ALA A 464 -24.39 -4.08 10.13
CA ALA A 464 -23.22 -4.01 11.00
C ALA A 464 -23.39 -4.98 12.16
N TYR A 465 -22.36 -5.78 12.44
CA TYR A 465 -22.28 -6.62 13.62
C TYR A 465 -21.03 -6.30 14.43
N ARG A 466 -21.10 -6.56 15.72
CA ARG A 466 -19.98 -6.41 16.65
C ARG A 466 -19.75 -7.70 17.38
N TYR A 467 -18.48 -8.10 17.53
CA TYR A 467 -18.10 -9.35 18.16
C TYR A 467 -17.13 -9.16 19.30
N GLN A 468 -17.26 -10.03 20.31
CA GLN A 468 -16.31 -10.21 21.39
C GLN A 468 -16.19 -11.70 21.71
N VAL A 469 -15.06 -12.11 22.28
CA VAL A 469 -14.81 -13.49 22.71
C VAL A 469 -14.25 -13.50 24.12
N SER A 470 -14.66 -14.45 24.95
CA SER A 470 -14.04 -14.76 26.25
C SER A 470 -13.51 -16.20 26.24
N ALA A 471 -12.57 -16.49 27.14
CA ALA A 471 -12.02 -17.81 27.40
C ALA A 471 -12.62 -18.39 28.68
N LEU A 472 -12.72 -19.71 28.75
CA LEU A 472 -13.21 -20.49 29.88
C LEU A 472 -12.11 -21.46 30.30
N ASP A 473 -11.81 -21.56 31.60
CA ASP A 473 -10.88 -22.55 32.15
C ASP A 473 -11.57 -23.80 32.70
N ALA A 474 -10.76 -24.78 33.12
CA ALA A 474 -11.20 -26.01 33.77
C ALA A 474 -11.80 -25.80 35.18
N GLY A 475 -11.46 -24.69 35.86
CA GLY A 475 -12.04 -24.25 37.13
C GLY A 475 -13.45 -23.66 36.99
N GLY A 476 -13.90 -23.41 35.75
CA GLY A 476 -15.19 -22.81 35.43
C GLY A 476 -15.19 -21.27 35.45
N ASN A 477 -14.02 -20.64 35.54
CA ASN A 477 -13.91 -19.19 35.50
C ASN A 477 -13.92 -18.68 34.05
N GLU A 478 -14.60 -17.55 33.81
CA GLU A 478 -14.68 -16.91 32.50
C GLU A 478 -13.86 -15.61 32.48
N SER A 479 -13.01 -15.45 31.47
CA SER A 479 -12.18 -14.26 31.32
C SER A 479 -12.98 -13.00 30.99
N PRO A 480 -12.40 -11.80 31.22
CA PRO A 480 -12.91 -10.59 30.60
C PRO A 480 -13.04 -10.80 29.07
N ARG A 481 -14.05 -10.17 28.47
CA ARG A 481 -14.24 -10.23 27.01
C ARG A 481 -13.10 -9.50 26.30
N SER A 482 -12.73 -10.00 25.13
CA SER A 482 -11.79 -9.36 24.20
C SER A 482 -12.22 -7.93 23.85
N ALA A 483 -11.30 -7.18 23.22
CA ALA A 483 -11.68 -5.97 22.50
C ALA A 483 -12.80 -6.27 21.48
N VAL A 484 -13.69 -5.30 21.27
CA VAL A 484 -14.76 -5.40 20.26
C VAL A 484 -14.14 -5.32 18.87
N VAL A 485 -14.59 -6.19 17.97
CA VAL A 485 -14.35 -6.04 16.53
C VAL A 485 -15.66 -5.78 15.81
N ASP A 486 -15.67 -4.79 14.92
CA ASP A 486 -16.81 -4.50 14.06
C ASP A 486 -16.69 -5.28 12.74
N ALA A 487 -17.81 -5.78 12.25
CA ALA A 487 -17.93 -6.48 10.98
C ALA A 487 -19.09 -5.87 10.18
N GLN A 488 -18.75 -5.16 9.11
CA GLN A 488 -19.73 -4.66 8.16
C GLN A 488 -19.90 -5.68 7.05
N LEU A 489 -21.08 -6.30 6.94
CA LEU A 489 -21.33 -7.24 5.85
C LEU A 489 -21.42 -6.49 4.53
N GLY A 490 -20.78 -7.03 3.51
CA GLY A 490 -20.90 -6.53 2.16
C GLY A 490 -22.34 -6.72 1.65
N MET A 491 -22.85 -5.73 0.94
CA MET A 491 -24.15 -5.80 0.29
C MET A 491 -23.97 -5.47 -1.19
N THR A 492 -24.41 -6.38 -2.06
CA THR A 492 -24.57 -6.09 -3.48
C THR A 492 -26.04 -5.74 -3.70
N ALA A 493 -26.33 -4.45 -3.74
CA ALA A 493 -27.68 -3.96 -3.98
C ALA A 493 -28.05 -4.22 -5.45
N LEU A 494 -29.04 -5.08 -5.67
CA LEU A 494 -29.52 -5.42 -7.01
C LEU A 494 -30.26 -4.22 -7.65
N PRO A 495 -30.12 -4.01 -8.97
CA PRO A 495 -30.78 -2.91 -9.67
C PRO A 495 -32.30 -3.13 -9.78
N ALA A 496 -32.98 -2.24 -10.50
CA ALA A 496 -34.40 -2.44 -10.76
C ALA A 496 -34.65 -3.65 -11.65
N GLY A 497 -35.63 -4.47 -11.28
CA GLY A 497 -35.93 -5.71 -11.96
C GLY A 497 -36.95 -6.59 -11.26
N THR A 498 -37.32 -7.68 -11.95
CA THR A 498 -38.10 -8.78 -11.40
C THR A 498 -37.16 -9.96 -11.20
N TYR A 499 -37.05 -10.41 -9.95
CA TYR A 499 -36.23 -11.54 -9.52
C TYR A 499 -37.15 -12.73 -9.27
N GLU A 500 -37.16 -13.67 -10.21
CA GLU A 500 -38.03 -14.85 -10.19
C GLU A 500 -37.62 -15.83 -9.08
N ASP A 501 -38.49 -16.80 -8.78
CA ASP A 501 -38.30 -17.72 -7.68
C ASP A 501 -36.98 -18.48 -7.77
N ASP A 502 -36.45 -18.75 -8.94
CA ASP A 502 -35.17 -19.45 -9.16
C ASP A 502 -33.97 -18.54 -9.45
N ASP A 503 -34.14 -17.23 -9.31
CA ASP A 503 -33.05 -16.29 -9.56
C ASP A 503 -31.90 -16.52 -8.57
N PRO A 504 -30.65 -16.71 -9.05
CA PRO A 504 -29.49 -16.97 -8.19
C PRO A 504 -29.15 -15.81 -7.26
N ALA A 505 -29.68 -14.61 -7.51
CA ALA A 505 -29.53 -13.46 -6.63
C ALA A 505 -30.36 -13.57 -5.34
N LEU A 506 -31.34 -14.48 -5.29
CA LEU A 506 -32.13 -14.75 -4.09
C LEU A 506 -31.43 -15.76 -3.18
N THR A 507 -31.14 -15.35 -1.95
CA THR A 507 -30.58 -16.25 -0.93
C THR A 507 -31.71 -16.94 -0.18
N LYS A 508 -31.76 -18.28 -0.29
CA LYS A 508 -32.78 -19.11 0.32
C LYS A 508 -32.20 -20.00 1.41
N LYS A 509 -32.79 -19.98 2.59
CA LYS A 509 -32.50 -20.92 3.70
C LYS A 509 -33.69 -21.85 3.91
N GLY A 510 -33.40 -23.14 4.07
CA GLY A 510 -34.39 -24.20 4.23
C GLY A 510 -34.69 -24.93 2.91
N PRO A 511 -35.41 -26.07 2.96
CA PRO A 511 -35.71 -26.90 1.79
C PRO A 511 -36.82 -26.28 0.93
N TRP A 512 -36.45 -25.30 0.11
CA TRP A 512 -37.36 -24.70 -0.88
C TRP A 512 -37.60 -25.67 -2.04
N THR A 513 -38.87 -25.96 -2.34
CA THR A 513 -39.27 -26.85 -3.45
C THR A 513 -39.88 -26.04 -4.58
N LYS A 514 -39.24 -26.06 -5.76
CA LYS A 514 -39.73 -25.40 -6.98
C LYS A 514 -40.83 -26.24 -7.63
N THR A 515 -41.90 -25.59 -8.10
CA THR A 515 -43.00 -26.21 -8.84
C THR A 515 -43.25 -25.43 -10.12
N THR A 516 -43.28 -26.12 -11.27
CA THR A 516 -43.64 -25.52 -12.57
C THR A 516 -45.14 -25.26 -12.64
N SER A 517 -45.52 -24.09 -13.16
CA SER A 517 -46.91 -23.69 -13.39
C SER A 517 -47.19 -23.65 -14.90
N THR A 518 -48.17 -24.44 -15.37
CA THR A 518 -48.64 -24.46 -16.77
C THR A 518 -50.15 -24.21 -16.85
N GLY A 519 -50.62 -23.34 -17.75
CA GLY A 519 -52.05 -23.02 -17.95
C GLY A 519 -52.39 -21.52 -18.00
N ALA A 520 -53.68 -21.16 -18.01
CA ALA A 520 -54.13 -19.75 -17.92
C ALA A 520 -54.10 -19.28 -16.45
N GLY A 521 -53.49 -18.12 -16.19
CA GLY A 521 -53.30 -17.56 -14.85
C GLY A 521 -52.09 -18.16 -14.12
N THR A 522 -50.92 -18.26 -14.75
CA THR A 522 -49.70 -18.82 -14.16
C THR A 522 -48.93 -17.80 -13.31
N ASP A 523 -48.10 -18.33 -12.42
CA ASP A 523 -47.08 -17.57 -11.67
C ASP A 523 -46.06 -16.93 -12.63
N SER A 524 -45.40 -15.85 -12.21
CA SER A 524 -44.35 -15.18 -12.99
C SER A 524 -43.23 -16.16 -13.34
N GLY A 525 -42.58 -15.96 -14.49
CA GLY A 525 -41.53 -16.88 -14.97
C GLY A 525 -41.96 -18.34 -15.26
N GLY A 526 -43.22 -18.71 -15.01
CA GLY A 526 -43.72 -20.08 -15.20
C GLY A 526 -43.46 -21.04 -14.02
N SER A 527 -43.06 -20.55 -12.85
CA SER A 527 -42.85 -21.38 -11.66
C SER A 527 -43.03 -20.61 -10.35
N PHE A 528 -43.11 -21.34 -9.24
CA PHE A 528 -43.01 -20.78 -7.89
C PHE A 528 -42.32 -21.76 -6.94
N SER A 529 -41.73 -21.25 -5.87
CA SER A 529 -41.05 -22.02 -4.85
C SER A 529 -41.87 -22.07 -3.55
N THR A 530 -41.91 -23.22 -2.88
CA THR A 530 -42.62 -23.42 -1.61
C THR A 530 -41.65 -23.80 -0.49
N LEU A 531 -41.86 -23.25 0.72
CA LEU A 531 -41.12 -23.61 1.93
C LEU A 531 -42.06 -24.14 3.01
N GLY A 532 -41.81 -25.38 3.46
CA GLY A 532 -42.58 -26.07 4.51
C GLY A 532 -41.90 -26.09 5.88
N ASP A 533 -40.57 -26.02 5.92
CA ASP A 533 -39.73 -26.12 7.13
C ASP A 533 -39.21 -24.75 7.57
N PRO A 534 -38.60 -24.61 8.77
CA PRO A 534 -37.97 -23.37 9.20
C PRO A 534 -36.97 -22.85 8.16
N GLY A 535 -37.13 -21.59 7.75
CA GLY A 535 -36.34 -21.02 6.67
C GLY A 535 -36.82 -19.63 6.26
N TYR A 536 -36.14 -19.06 5.29
CA TYR A 536 -36.41 -17.73 4.76
C TYR A 536 -35.93 -17.61 3.30
N VAL A 537 -36.37 -16.54 2.64
CA VAL A 537 -35.74 -16.01 1.42
C VAL A 537 -35.36 -14.55 1.64
N GLU A 538 -34.24 -14.11 1.08
CA GLU A 538 -33.79 -12.74 1.17
C GLU A 538 -33.11 -12.25 -0.11
N MET A 539 -33.14 -10.93 -0.30
CA MET A 539 -32.30 -10.24 -1.28
C MET A 539 -31.86 -8.88 -0.73
N SER A 540 -30.85 -8.30 -1.39
CA SER A 540 -30.52 -6.89 -1.27
C SER A 540 -30.85 -6.14 -2.56
N PHE A 541 -31.44 -4.95 -2.50
CA PHE A 541 -31.87 -4.17 -3.66
C PHE A 541 -31.52 -2.69 -3.46
N GLY A 542 -31.21 -2.00 -4.56
CA GLY A 542 -30.77 -0.60 -4.58
C GLY A 542 -31.87 0.40 -4.86
N THR A 543 -33.10 -0.07 -5.06
CA THR A 543 -34.18 0.74 -5.62
C THR A 543 -35.10 1.32 -4.55
N SER A 544 -35.96 2.21 -5.03
CA SER A 544 -36.92 2.99 -4.25
C SER A 544 -38.17 2.22 -3.80
N GLY A 545 -38.26 0.93 -4.09
CA GLY A 545 -39.33 0.08 -3.61
C GLY A 545 -39.04 -1.40 -3.74
N ILE A 546 -39.88 -2.22 -3.11
CA ILE A 546 -39.83 -3.67 -3.23
C ILE A 546 -41.24 -4.26 -3.14
N LYS A 547 -41.53 -5.25 -3.99
CA LYS A 547 -42.75 -6.05 -3.97
C LYS A 547 -42.41 -7.51 -3.77
N TRP A 548 -43.24 -8.22 -3.03
CA TRP A 548 -43.25 -9.67 -2.97
C TRP A 548 -44.49 -10.20 -3.67
N VAL A 549 -44.24 -10.98 -4.73
CA VAL A 549 -45.24 -11.71 -5.49
C VAL A 549 -45.23 -13.16 -5.03
N ALA A 550 -46.42 -13.70 -4.77
CA ALA A 550 -46.59 -15.04 -4.23
C ALA A 550 -47.90 -15.69 -4.71
N ARG A 551 -47.94 -17.01 -4.60
CA ARG A 551 -49.15 -17.81 -4.82
C ARG A 551 -49.91 -18.01 -3.52
N LYS A 552 -51.16 -17.56 -3.46
CA LYS A 552 -52.02 -17.80 -2.30
C LYS A 552 -52.85 -19.07 -2.49
N ASN A 553 -52.89 -19.95 -1.48
CA ASN A 553 -53.70 -21.17 -1.52
C ASN A 553 -54.07 -21.66 -0.12
N THR A 554 -54.83 -22.76 -0.04
CA THR A 554 -55.35 -23.30 1.21
C THR A 554 -54.27 -23.89 2.13
N SER A 555 -53.10 -24.28 1.60
CA SER A 555 -52.00 -24.86 2.37
C SER A 555 -51.03 -23.83 2.95
N SER A 556 -51.26 -22.53 2.71
CA SER A 556 -50.33 -21.46 3.08
C SER A 556 -50.60 -20.84 4.45
N GLY A 557 -49.52 -20.52 5.17
CA GLY A 557 -49.52 -19.94 6.51
C GLY A 557 -49.02 -18.50 6.55
N TYR A 558 -48.52 -18.08 7.71
CA TYR A 558 -48.00 -16.73 7.91
C TYR A 558 -46.50 -16.61 7.61
N ALA A 559 -46.12 -15.49 7.01
CA ALA A 559 -44.73 -15.08 6.83
C ALA A 559 -44.48 -13.70 7.46
N ASP A 560 -43.34 -13.52 8.10
CA ASP A 560 -42.88 -12.22 8.53
C ASP A 560 -41.95 -11.61 7.48
N VAL A 561 -42.22 -10.36 7.09
CA VAL A 561 -41.39 -9.56 6.21
C VAL A 561 -40.58 -8.59 7.05
N TYR A 562 -39.27 -8.65 6.88
CA TYR A 562 -38.30 -7.73 7.46
C TYR A 562 -37.72 -6.86 6.35
N LEU A 563 -37.64 -5.56 6.60
CA LEU A 563 -36.84 -4.62 5.81
C LEU A 563 -35.71 -4.10 6.69
N ASP A 564 -34.48 -4.21 6.21
CA ASP A 564 -33.28 -3.76 6.91
C ASP A 564 -33.18 -4.32 8.35
N GLY A 565 -33.59 -5.58 8.49
CA GLY A 565 -33.63 -6.29 9.77
C GLY A 565 -34.78 -5.92 10.71
N VAL A 566 -35.60 -4.93 10.35
CA VAL A 566 -36.78 -4.53 11.11
C VAL A 566 -38.02 -5.23 10.57
N LYS A 567 -38.78 -5.90 11.45
CA LYS A 567 -40.06 -6.51 11.05
C LYS A 567 -41.04 -5.40 10.64
N VAL A 568 -41.47 -5.42 9.38
CA VAL A 568 -42.41 -4.42 8.84
C VAL A 568 -43.81 -4.96 8.64
N LYS A 569 -43.99 -6.27 8.46
CA LYS A 569 -45.32 -6.87 8.24
C LYS A 569 -45.34 -8.36 8.55
N THR A 570 -46.47 -8.86 9.04
CA THR A 570 -46.83 -10.28 8.94
C THR A 570 -47.85 -10.45 7.81
N VAL A 571 -47.59 -11.34 6.87
CA VAL A 571 -48.41 -11.59 5.68
C VAL A 571 -49.12 -12.93 5.81
N ASP A 572 -50.42 -12.94 5.55
CA ASP A 572 -51.24 -14.15 5.43
C ASP A 572 -51.36 -14.57 3.96
N LEU A 573 -50.77 -15.73 3.63
CA LEU A 573 -50.78 -16.28 2.27
C LEU A 573 -51.99 -17.18 2.01
N TYR A 574 -52.90 -17.35 2.97
CA TYR A 574 -54.10 -18.14 2.77
C TYR A 574 -55.03 -17.53 1.72
N SER A 575 -55.61 -18.41 0.91
CA SER A 575 -56.81 -18.14 0.11
C SER A 575 -57.61 -19.43 -0.04
N SER A 576 -58.95 -19.34 -0.02
CA SER A 576 -59.84 -20.50 -0.20
C SER A 576 -59.79 -21.10 -1.60
N THR A 577 -59.34 -20.31 -2.58
CA THR A 577 -59.05 -20.73 -3.96
C THR A 577 -57.61 -20.35 -4.29
N THR A 578 -56.96 -21.12 -5.18
CA THR A 578 -55.63 -20.74 -5.67
C THR A 578 -55.68 -19.39 -6.38
N GLN A 579 -54.81 -18.47 -5.98
CA GLN A 579 -54.58 -17.20 -6.66
C GLN A 579 -53.10 -17.11 -7.01
N TYR A 580 -52.80 -16.87 -8.28
CA TYR A 580 -51.46 -16.87 -8.85
C TYR A 580 -50.91 -15.44 -8.95
N ALA A 581 -49.59 -15.28 -8.89
CA ALA A 581 -48.91 -13.98 -9.07
C ALA A 581 -49.49 -12.81 -8.26
N GLN A 582 -49.83 -13.05 -6.98
CA GLN A 582 -50.42 -12.01 -6.14
C GLN A 582 -49.33 -11.18 -5.46
N THR A 583 -49.40 -9.85 -5.58
CA THR A 583 -48.59 -8.96 -4.73
C THR A 583 -49.10 -9.03 -3.31
N VAL A 584 -48.38 -9.75 -2.45
CA VAL A 584 -48.75 -9.97 -1.04
C VAL A 584 -48.10 -8.96 -0.10
N PHE A 585 -47.02 -8.32 -0.55
CA PHE A 585 -46.36 -7.20 0.11
C PHE A 585 -45.81 -6.21 -0.90
N GLU A 586 -45.88 -4.92 -0.57
CA GLU A 586 -45.29 -3.83 -1.34
C GLU A 586 -44.82 -2.73 -0.37
N LYS A 587 -43.65 -2.16 -0.66
CA LYS A 587 -43.12 -0.98 -0.01
C LYS A 587 -42.55 -0.04 -1.09
N THR A 588 -42.90 1.23 -1.02
CA THR A 588 -42.38 2.30 -1.89
C THR A 588 -41.82 3.44 -1.05
N GLY A 589 -41.14 4.39 -1.70
CA GLY A 589 -40.53 5.55 -1.05
C GLY A 589 -39.31 5.19 -0.20
N LEU A 590 -38.64 4.09 -0.55
CA LEU A 590 -37.34 3.74 0.01
C LEU A 590 -36.26 4.64 -0.60
N SER A 591 -35.16 4.83 0.11
CA SER A 591 -34.01 5.58 -0.39
C SER A 591 -33.16 4.68 -1.29
N GLU A 592 -32.51 5.22 -2.31
CA GLU A 592 -31.65 4.41 -3.20
C GLU A 592 -30.25 4.19 -2.61
N THR A 593 -30.20 3.92 -1.31
CA THR A 593 -28.98 3.74 -0.53
C THR A 593 -28.63 2.25 -0.35
N GLY A 594 -29.44 1.37 -0.92
CA GLY A 594 -29.38 -0.07 -0.69
C GLY A 594 -30.20 -0.50 0.52
N HIS A 595 -31.02 -1.52 0.33
CA HIS A 595 -31.94 -2.10 1.31
C HIS A 595 -31.89 -3.62 1.26
N THR A 596 -32.34 -4.26 2.33
CA THR A 596 -32.55 -5.71 2.38
C THR A 596 -34.01 -6.05 2.65
N ILE A 597 -34.50 -7.09 1.98
CA ILE A 597 -35.77 -7.73 2.32
C ILE A 597 -35.50 -9.17 2.74
N ARG A 598 -36.05 -9.60 3.87
CA ARG A 598 -36.05 -10.99 4.33
C ARG A 598 -37.47 -11.42 4.66
N ILE A 599 -37.91 -12.52 4.04
CA ILE A 599 -39.23 -13.12 4.24
C ILE A 599 -39.03 -14.43 4.99
N VAL A 600 -39.50 -14.47 6.24
CA VAL A 600 -39.28 -15.57 7.18
C VAL A 600 -40.59 -16.33 7.39
N ARG A 601 -40.55 -17.65 7.26
CA ARG A 601 -41.70 -18.50 7.62
C ARG A 601 -41.86 -18.52 9.15
N THR A 602 -43.05 -18.17 9.63
CA THR A 602 -43.33 -18.14 11.09
C THR A 602 -43.55 -19.53 11.70
N GLY A 603 -44.08 -20.47 10.91
CA GLY A 603 -44.59 -21.75 11.42
C GLY A 603 -46.06 -21.70 11.88
N ASP A 604 -46.65 -20.51 11.90
CA ASP A 604 -48.05 -20.30 12.25
C ASP A 604 -48.95 -20.22 11.00
N LYS A 605 -50.26 -20.33 11.22
CA LYS A 605 -51.30 -20.21 10.20
C LYS A 605 -52.59 -19.67 10.80
N ASN A 606 -53.48 -19.14 9.96
CA ASN A 606 -54.85 -18.87 10.36
C ASN A 606 -55.66 -20.16 10.54
N THR A 607 -56.87 -20.06 11.11
CA THR A 607 -57.75 -21.21 11.38
C THR A 607 -58.29 -21.91 10.13
N SER A 608 -58.37 -21.21 8.99
CA SER A 608 -58.95 -21.71 7.74
C SER A 608 -57.93 -22.41 6.84
N SER A 609 -56.64 -22.20 7.08
CA SER A 609 -55.56 -22.83 6.32
C SER A 609 -55.38 -24.27 6.75
N VAL A 610 -55.11 -25.17 5.79
CA VAL A 610 -54.82 -26.60 6.05
C VAL A 610 -53.32 -26.86 6.24
N GLY A 611 -52.47 -25.90 5.88
CA GLY A 611 -51.01 -26.01 5.96
C GLY A 611 -50.34 -24.76 6.53
N ARG A 612 -49.00 -24.75 6.51
CA ARG A 612 -48.19 -23.66 7.05
C ARG A 612 -47.11 -23.22 6.06
N ASN A 613 -47.25 -23.58 4.80
CA ASN A 613 -46.21 -23.28 3.82
C ASN A 613 -46.22 -21.79 3.46
N ILE A 614 -45.09 -21.29 3.00
CA ILE A 614 -45.04 -19.98 2.33
C ILE A 614 -44.58 -20.22 0.89
N THR A 615 -44.99 -19.35 -0.02
CA THR A 615 -44.64 -19.44 -1.43
C THR A 615 -43.92 -18.18 -1.88
N LEU A 616 -42.99 -18.34 -2.82
CA LEU A 616 -42.31 -17.26 -3.51
C LEU A 616 -42.53 -17.46 -5.00
N ASP A 617 -43.11 -16.45 -5.64
CA ASP A 617 -43.20 -16.37 -7.10
C ASP A 617 -42.08 -15.46 -7.60
N ALA A 618 -42.12 -14.17 -7.22
CA ALA A 618 -41.05 -13.24 -7.55
C ALA A 618 -40.87 -12.17 -6.46
N LEU A 619 -39.72 -11.51 -6.48
CA LEU A 619 -39.54 -10.23 -5.83
C LEU A 619 -39.28 -9.15 -6.89
N VAL A 620 -39.99 -8.03 -6.83
CA VAL A 620 -39.87 -6.94 -7.83
C VAL A 620 -39.30 -5.72 -7.16
N ALA A 621 -38.14 -5.26 -7.61
CA ALA A 621 -37.50 -4.02 -7.20
C ALA A 621 -37.78 -2.94 -8.27
N PRO A 622 -38.88 -2.15 -8.18
CA PRO A 622 -39.15 -1.10 -9.16
C PRO A 622 -38.21 0.10 -8.96
N ASP A 623 -37.88 0.78 -10.07
CA ASP A 623 -37.38 2.15 -10.05
C ASP A 623 -38.53 3.13 -10.36
N VAL A 624 -38.79 4.03 -9.41
CA VAL A 624 -39.83 5.06 -9.52
C VAL A 624 -39.26 6.48 -9.45
N TYR A 625 -37.93 6.65 -9.41
CA TYR A 625 -37.31 7.96 -9.44
C TYR A 625 -36.84 8.29 -10.85
N ALA A 626 -37.19 9.49 -11.30
CA ALA A 626 -36.71 9.96 -12.58
C ALA A 626 -35.22 10.36 -12.52
N PRO A 627 -34.50 10.25 -13.64
CA PRO A 627 -33.13 10.75 -13.72
C PRO A 627 -33.01 12.23 -13.38
N ALA A 628 -31.81 12.66 -13.05
CA ALA A 628 -31.41 14.06 -13.04
C ALA A 628 -31.56 14.68 -14.44
N ALA A 629 -31.99 15.94 -14.46
CA ALA A 629 -32.17 16.70 -15.68
C ALA A 629 -30.83 16.90 -16.41
N PRO A 630 -30.79 16.82 -17.75
CA PRO A 630 -29.65 17.28 -18.54
C PRO A 630 -29.33 18.75 -18.23
N THR A 631 -28.06 19.11 -18.32
CA THR A 631 -27.59 20.48 -18.00
C THR A 631 -26.89 21.12 -19.18
N SER A 632 -26.59 22.42 -19.07
CA SER A 632 -25.82 23.17 -20.07
C SER A 632 -26.39 23.09 -21.49
N VAL A 633 -27.72 23.09 -21.63
CA VAL A 633 -28.36 23.11 -22.94
C VAL A 633 -27.98 24.42 -23.63
N LYS A 634 -27.41 24.32 -24.84
CA LYS A 634 -26.97 25.44 -25.66
C LYS A 634 -27.58 25.33 -27.04
N ALA A 635 -28.17 26.42 -27.53
CA ALA A 635 -28.63 26.55 -28.90
C ALA A 635 -27.65 27.42 -29.69
N THR A 636 -27.10 26.89 -30.78
CA THR A 636 -26.22 27.61 -31.70
C THR A 636 -26.90 27.71 -33.06
N GLY A 637 -26.96 28.91 -33.63
CA GLY A 637 -27.63 29.13 -34.91
C GLY A 637 -27.01 28.33 -36.04
N VAL A 638 -27.86 27.72 -36.86
CA VAL A 638 -27.54 27.17 -38.19
C VAL A 638 -28.47 27.84 -39.21
N ARG A 639 -28.17 27.75 -40.52
CA ARG A 639 -28.78 28.60 -41.56
C ARG A 639 -30.30 28.79 -41.48
N THR A 640 -31.07 27.76 -41.12
CA THR A 640 -32.53 27.86 -40.95
C THR A 640 -33.02 27.33 -39.60
N GLY A 641 -32.16 27.33 -38.58
CA GLY A 641 -32.48 26.64 -37.34
C GLY A 641 -31.47 26.81 -36.23
N ALA A 642 -31.50 25.87 -35.28
CA ALA A 642 -30.53 25.79 -34.21
C ALA A 642 -30.00 24.35 -34.06
N LYS A 643 -28.68 24.23 -33.88
CA LYS A 643 -28.05 23.04 -33.33
C LYS A 643 -27.99 23.16 -31.82
N LEU A 644 -28.61 22.21 -31.14
CA LEU A 644 -28.61 22.06 -29.70
C LEU A 644 -27.50 21.11 -29.27
N THR A 645 -26.85 21.44 -28.14
CA THR A 645 -25.95 20.54 -27.42
C THR A 645 -26.25 20.60 -25.92
N TRP A 646 -25.97 19.53 -25.18
CA TRP A 646 -26.17 19.49 -23.73
C TRP A 646 -25.16 18.57 -23.03
N THR A 647 -25.03 18.73 -21.72
CA THR A 647 -24.34 17.77 -20.84
C THR A 647 -25.31 16.66 -20.45
N LYS A 648 -24.87 15.40 -20.63
CA LYS A 648 -25.66 14.20 -20.29
C LYS A 648 -26.06 14.17 -18.81
N SER A 649 -27.16 13.49 -18.50
CA SER A 649 -27.50 13.18 -17.11
C SER A 649 -26.43 12.24 -16.50
N PRO A 650 -26.09 12.38 -15.21
CA PRO A 650 -25.14 11.51 -14.53
C PRO A 650 -25.65 10.09 -14.29
N ASP A 651 -26.96 9.85 -14.39
CA ASP A 651 -27.56 8.56 -14.02
C ASP A 651 -27.28 7.48 -15.08
N ALA A 652 -27.01 6.27 -14.61
CA ALA A 652 -26.49 5.18 -15.44
C ALA A 652 -27.57 4.50 -16.30
N ASP A 653 -28.84 4.68 -15.95
CA ASP A 653 -30.00 3.99 -16.48
C ASP A 653 -30.81 4.84 -17.49
N VAL A 654 -30.27 5.98 -17.90
CA VAL A 654 -30.86 6.84 -18.93
C VAL A 654 -30.95 6.08 -20.26
N ALA A 655 -32.16 5.94 -20.78
CA ALA A 655 -32.46 5.28 -22.05
C ALA A 655 -32.45 6.25 -23.23
N SER A 656 -32.94 7.48 -23.05
CA SER A 656 -33.06 8.48 -24.14
C SER A 656 -33.13 9.92 -23.64
N TYR A 657 -32.91 10.88 -24.55
CA TYR A 657 -33.20 12.29 -24.34
C TYR A 657 -34.33 12.75 -25.24
N ARG A 658 -35.27 13.51 -24.68
CA ARG A 658 -36.39 14.12 -25.39
C ARG A 658 -36.19 15.63 -25.46
N VAL A 659 -36.28 16.19 -26.66
CA VAL A 659 -36.05 17.60 -26.94
C VAL A 659 -37.37 18.29 -27.18
N PHE A 660 -37.65 19.33 -26.41
CA PHE A 660 -38.87 20.10 -26.47
C PHE A 660 -38.57 21.51 -26.93
N ARG A 661 -39.37 22.05 -27.86
CA ARG A 661 -39.30 23.42 -28.37
C ARG A 661 -40.56 24.20 -28.00
N ARG A 662 -40.40 25.49 -27.72
CA ARG A 662 -41.50 26.46 -27.59
C ARG A 662 -41.18 27.72 -28.38
N ALA A 663 -42.11 28.16 -29.22
CA ALA A 663 -42.01 29.45 -29.91
C ALA A 663 -42.27 30.60 -28.94
N ALA A 664 -41.63 31.75 -29.14
CA ALA A 664 -41.89 32.94 -28.34
C ALA A 664 -43.38 33.34 -28.42
N GLY A 665 -44.00 33.55 -27.26
CA GLY A 665 -45.43 33.84 -27.13
C GLY A 665 -46.33 32.59 -27.07
N ALA A 666 -45.82 31.38 -27.30
CA ALA A 666 -46.57 30.15 -27.10
C ALA A 666 -46.58 29.72 -25.63
N THR A 667 -47.64 29.01 -25.20
CA THR A 667 -47.80 28.51 -23.82
C THR A 667 -47.47 27.02 -23.65
N THR A 668 -47.25 26.29 -24.75
CA THR A 668 -47.05 24.84 -24.75
C THR A 668 -45.73 24.47 -25.40
N ASP A 669 -45.00 23.53 -24.79
CA ASP A 669 -43.86 22.87 -25.41
C ASP A 669 -44.32 21.82 -26.42
N VAL A 670 -43.56 21.68 -27.50
CA VAL A 670 -43.75 20.65 -28.53
C VAL A 670 -42.53 19.74 -28.50
N LEU A 671 -42.74 18.43 -28.41
CA LEU A 671 -41.66 17.44 -28.58
C LEU A 671 -41.20 17.48 -30.04
N VAL A 672 -39.97 17.93 -30.28
CA VAL A 672 -39.39 18.00 -31.63
C VAL A 672 -38.55 16.78 -31.95
N GLY A 673 -37.99 16.10 -30.94
CA GLY A 673 -37.26 14.86 -31.18
C GLY A 673 -36.96 14.04 -29.94
N THR A 674 -36.59 12.78 -30.17
CA THR A 674 -36.05 11.87 -29.15
C THR A 674 -34.78 11.25 -29.70
N VAL A 675 -33.69 11.32 -28.94
CA VAL A 675 -32.38 10.76 -29.31
C VAL A 675 -31.91 9.71 -28.29
N PRO A 676 -31.07 8.75 -28.69
CA PRO A 676 -30.50 7.77 -27.77
C PRO A 676 -29.70 8.41 -26.63
N SER A 677 -29.50 7.69 -25.51
CA SER A 677 -28.74 8.18 -24.36
C SER A 677 -27.25 8.47 -24.64
N THR A 678 -26.71 7.96 -25.74
CA THR A 678 -25.35 8.25 -26.22
C THR A 678 -25.26 9.57 -27.00
N THR A 679 -26.39 10.13 -27.44
CA THR A 679 -26.44 11.35 -28.25
C THR A 679 -26.69 12.56 -27.36
N THR A 680 -25.83 13.58 -27.48
CA THR A 680 -25.90 14.83 -26.70
C THR A 680 -26.06 16.08 -27.56
N SER A 681 -26.55 15.89 -28.79
CA SER A 681 -26.82 16.94 -29.76
C SER A 681 -28.10 16.67 -30.55
N PHE A 682 -28.73 17.73 -31.04
CA PHE A 682 -29.95 17.68 -31.84
C PHE A 682 -30.03 18.92 -32.73
N ALA A 683 -30.49 18.82 -33.98
CA ALA A 683 -30.72 20.00 -34.81
C ALA A 683 -32.20 20.19 -35.06
N ASP A 684 -32.71 21.37 -34.74
CA ASP A 684 -34.07 21.80 -35.01
C ASP A 684 -34.03 22.84 -36.13
N VAL A 685 -34.38 22.40 -37.34
CA VAL A 685 -34.21 23.14 -38.61
C VAL A 685 -35.57 23.52 -39.22
N GLY A 686 -35.57 24.40 -40.22
CA GLY A 686 -36.82 24.91 -40.81
C GLY A 686 -37.60 25.85 -39.88
N LEU A 687 -36.92 26.49 -38.92
CA LEU A 687 -37.48 27.49 -38.02
C LEU A 687 -37.87 28.75 -38.79
N ALA A 688 -38.96 29.41 -38.39
CA ALA A 688 -39.41 30.62 -39.07
C ALA A 688 -38.41 31.78 -38.91
N ASP A 689 -38.16 32.52 -39.99
CA ASP A 689 -37.29 33.69 -39.98
C ASP A 689 -37.84 34.79 -39.05
N GLY A 690 -36.96 35.44 -38.30
CA GLY A 690 -37.29 36.45 -37.28
C GLY A 690 -37.89 35.89 -35.99
N ALA A 691 -38.20 34.60 -35.91
CA ALA A 691 -38.81 34.01 -34.72
C ALA A 691 -37.78 33.56 -33.67
N THR A 692 -38.13 33.76 -32.40
CA THR A 692 -37.39 33.26 -31.25
C THR A 692 -38.01 31.96 -30.75
N TYR A 693 -37.16 30.99 -30.42
CA TYR A 693 -37.56 29.71 -29.88
C TYR A 693 -36.74 29.38 -28.62
N THR A 694 -37.35 28.62 -27.72
CA THR A 694 -36.71 28.11 -26.51
C THR A 694 -36.78 26.59 -26.49
N TRP A 695 -35.69 25.92 -26.07
CA TRP A 695 -35.62 24.47 -25.98
C TRP A 695 -35.30 24.00 -24.57
N THR A 696 -35.92 22.89 -24.17
CA THR A 696 -35.55 22.13 -22.99
C THR A 696 -35.28 20.68 -23.38
N VAL A 697 -34.44 19.99 -22.60
CA VAL A 697 -34.13 18.57 -22.79
C VAL A 697 -34.52 17.82 -21.51
N VAL A 698 -35.15 16.67 -21.70
CA VAL A 698 -35.58 15.75 -20.63
C VAL A 698 -34.89 14.42 -20.84
N ALA A 699 -34.15 13.95 -19.83
CA ALA A 699 -33.69 12.57 -19.75
C ALA A 699 -34.85 11.63 -19.38
N ARG A 700 -34.88 10.45 -19.99
CA ARG A 700 -35.82 9.37 -19.70
C ARG A 700 -35.05 8.09 -19.42
N ASP A 701 -35.34 7.42 -18.32
CA ASP A 701 -34.72 6.14 -17.96
C ASP A 701 -35.33 4.94 -18.70
N THR A 702 -34.79 3.75 -18.41
CA THR A 702 -35.28 2.46 -18.93
C THR A 702 -36.67 2.05 -18.41
N TRP A 703 -37.11 2.60 -17.29
CA TRP A 703 -38.43 2.41 -16.67
C TRP A 703 -39.47 3.45 -17.10
N LYS A 704 -39.07 4.36 -18.00
CA LYS A 704 -39.86 5.44 -18.60
C LYS A 704 -40.19 6.59 -17.65
N ASN A 705 -39.46 6.76 -16.54
CA ASN A 705 -39.58 7.96 -15.74
C ASN A 705 -38.82 9.12 -16.43
N ASP A 706 -39.44 10.29 -16.44
CA ASP A 706 -38.92 11.49 -17.08
C ASP A 706 -38.34 12.43 -16.04
N SER A 707 -37.10 12.84 -16.22
CA SER A 707 -36.46 13.89 -15.41
C SER A 707 -37.25 15.20 -15.45
N ALA A 708 -36.95 16.10 -14.52
CA ALA A 708 -37.31 17.50 -14.69
C ALA A 708 -36.73 18.05 -16.01
N ALA A 709 -37.41 19.01 -16.63
CA ALA A 709 -36.86 19.69 -17.80
C ALA A 709 -35.58 20.46 -17.44
N SER A 710 -34.60 20.43 -18.34
CA SER A 710 -33.40 21.27 -18.22
C SER A 710 -33.74 22.75 -18.12
N LEU A 711 -32.76 23.57 -17.70
CA LEU A 711 -32.83 25.00 -17.96
C LEU A 711 -32.92 25.25 -19.48
N PRO A 712 -33.74 26.21 -19.94
CA PRO A 712 -34.00 26.41 -21.35
C PRO A 712 -32.84 27.13 -22.06
N ALA A 713 -32.55 26.71 -23.29
CA ALA A 713 -31.73 27.46 -24.23
C ALA A 713 -32.64 28.28 -25.16
N SER A 714 -32.24 29.50 -25.53
CA SER A 714 -33.02 30.34 -26.46
C SER A 714 -32.18 30.72 -27.66
N PHE A 715 -32.81 30.75 -28.84
CA PHE A 715 -32.20 31.22 -30.08
C PHE A 715 -33.24 31.95 -30.94
N THR A 716 -32.82 33.02 -31.61
CA THR A 716 -33.64 33.73 -32.60
C THR A 716 -33.10 33.41 -33.97
N ASN A 717 -33.91 32.76 -34.81
CA ASN A 717 -33.55 32.59 -36.20
C ASN A 717 -33.62 33.97 -36.87
N THR A 718 -32.48 34.60 -37.14
CA THR A 718 -32.43 35.90 -37.82
C THR A 718 -32.82 35.81 -39.30
N GLY A 719 -33.08 34.60 -39.80
CA GLY A 719 -33.36 34.29 -41.19
C GLY A 719 -32.09 34.18 -42.03
N ASP A 720 -32.25 33.54 -43.20
CA ASP A 720 -31.17 33.42 -44.17
C ASP A 720 -30.95 34.80 -44.84
N PRO A 721 -29.74 35.41 -44.78
CA PRO A 721 -29.45 36.68 -45.44
C PRO A 721 -29.63 36.62 -46.97
N TYR A 722 -29.79 35.41 -47.53
CA TYR A 722 -30.08 35.16 -48.94
C TYR A 722 -31.51 34.60 -49.19
N ALA A 723 -32.43 34.65 -48.20
CA ALA A 723 -33.78 34.07 -48.26
C ALA A 723 -34.67 34.65 -49.37
N ALA A 724 -34.68 35.98 -49.48
CA ALA A 724 -35.08 36.65 -50.72
C ALA A 724 -33.82 36.69 -51.56
N PHE A 725 -33.81 36.10 -52.75
CA PHE A 725 -32.79 36.41 -53.76
C PHE A 725 -33.32 37.58 -54.59
N PRO A 726 -33.10 38.85 -54.19
CA PRO A 726 -33.64 40.00 -54.88
C PRO A 726 -32.52 40.45 -55.82
N GLN A 727 -32.55 39.96 -57.05
CA GLN A 727 -31.65 40.24 -58.19
C GLN A 727 -30.65 39.12 -58.53
N ARG A 728 -30.75 38.64 -59.76
CA ARG A 728 -29.60 38.12 -60.50
C ARG A 728 -28.54 39.23 -60.47
N TYR A 729 -27.35 38.97 -59.94
CA TYR A 729 -26.18 39.85 -59.87
C TYR A 729 -25.66 40.35 -61.24
N ALA A 730 -26.48 40.23 -62.29
CA ALA A 730 -26.21 40.61 -63.67
C ALA A 730 -26.26 42.14 -63.92
N THR A 731 -26.69 42.96 -62.96
CA THR A 731 -26.52 44.42 -63.04
C THR A 731 -25.16 44.80 -62.47
N CYS A 732 -24.13 44.57 -63.28
CA CYS A 732 -22.78 45.13 -63.09
C CYS A 732 -22.91 46.58 -62.59
N PRO A 733 -22.33 46.94 -61.43
CA PRO A 733 -22.38 48.32 -60.94
C PRO A 733 -21.87 49.32 -61.98
N THR A 734 -22.06 50.61 -61.74
CA THR A 734 -21.50 51.64 -62.62
C THR A 734 -20.01 51.40 -62.83
N ALA A 735 -19.62 51.16 -64.09
CA ALA A 735 -18.27 50.75 -64.43
C ALA A 735 -17.28 51.87 -64.16
N THR A 736 -16.15 51.55 -63.53
CA THR A 736 -14.98 52.44 -63.49
C THR A 736 -14.19 52.34 -64.78
N VAL A 737 -14.22 51.18 -65.44
CA VAL A 737 -13.62 50.94 -66.74
C VAL A 737 -14.44 49.93 -67.53
N THR A 738 -14.63 50.20 -68.83
CA THR A 738 -15.24 49.27 -69.77
C THR A 738 -14.17 48.75 -70.72
N VAL A 739 -14.13 47.44 -70.92
CA VAL A 739 -13.14 46.76 -71.78
C VAL A 739 -13.84 46.01 -72.91
N SER A 740 -13.20 45.92 -74.07
CA SER A 740 -13.69 45.21 -75.27
C SER A 740 -12.69 44.18 -75.80
N THR A 741 -11.47 44.14 -75.27
CA THR A 741 -10.41 43.19 -75.70
C THR A 741 -9.69 42.57 -74.50
N ARG A 742 -9.04 41.43 -74.72
CA ARG A 742 -8.19 40.77 -73.72
C ARG A 742 -7.13 41.71 -73.13
N ALA A 743 -6.42 42.45 -73.98
CA ALA A 743 -5.36 43.35 -73.53
C ALA A 743 -5.91 44.44 -72.59
N GLN A 744 -7.09 44.99 -72.91
CA GLN A 744 -7.77 45.95 -72.04
C GLN A 744 -8.21 45.31 -70.72
N LEU A 745 -8.75 44.09 -70.75
CA LEU A 745 -9.14 43.35 -69.54
C LEU A 745 -7.93 43.12 -68.62
N LEU A 746 -6.82 42.61 -69.15
CA LEU A 746 -5.61 42.35 -68.37
C LEU A 746 -5.02 43.65 -67.79
N SER A 747 -5.03 44.74 -68.56
CA SER A 747 -4.57 46.05 -68.08
C SER A 747 -5.51 46.65 -67.01
N ALA A 748 -6.82 46.44 -67.13
CA ALA A 748 -7.79 46.89 -66.14
C ALA A 748 -7.62 46.11 -64.82
N ILE A 749 -7.38 44.80 -64.90
CA ILE A 749 -7.16 43.96 -63.71
C ILE A 749 -5.85 44.32 -63.02
N SER A 750 -4.76 44.52 -63.76
CA SER A 750 -3.47 44.88 -63.17
C SER A 750 -3.47 46.26 -62.47
N SER A 751 -4.38 47.15 -62.86
CA SER A 751 -4.57 48.48 -62.26
C SER A 751 -5.72 48.56 -61.25
N ALA A 752 -6.44 47.45 -61.04
CA ALA A 752 -7.63 47.42 -60.20
C ALA A 752 -7.29 47.63 -58.71
N SER A 753 -8.16 48.36 -58.02
CA SER A 753 -8.10 48.59 -56.57
C SER A 753 -9.48 48.38 -55.94
N ALA A 754 -9.58 48.43 -54.61
CA ALA A 754 -10.85 48.29 -53.90
C ALA A 754 -11.90 49.28 -54.44
N GLY A 755 -13.06 48.77 -54.84
CA GLY A 755 -14.16 49.54 -55.44
C GLY A 755 -14.07 49.73 -56.96
N SER A 756 -13.03 49.20 -57.62
CA SER A 756 -12.99 49.16 -59.08
C SER A 756 -14.09 48.27 -59.65
N VAL A 757 -14.65 48.68 -60.78
CA VAL A 757 -15.69 47.95 -61.52
C VAL A 757 -15.27 47.84 -62.98
N ILE A 758 -14.80 46.65 -63.35
CA ILE A 758 -14.36 46.31 -64.70
C ILE A 758 -15.53 45.66 -65.43
N ARG A 759 -16.10 46.39 -66.40
CA ARG A 759 -17.21 45.91 -67.23
C ARG A 759 -16.72 45.40 -68.59
N LEU A 760 -17.00 44.15 -68.90
CA LEU A 760 -16.72 43.56 -70.20
C LEU A 760 -17.89 43.83 -71.15
N ASN A 761 -17.58 44.35 -72.34
CA ASN A 761 -18.52 44.36 -73.46
C ASN A 761 -18.67 42.96 -74.08
N PRO A 762 -19.72 42.68 -74.87
CA PRO A 762 -19.80 41.47 -75.68
C PRO A 762 -18.53 41.24 -76.51
N GLY A 763 -18.02 40.02 -76.52
CA GLY A 763 -16.76 39.67 -77.20
C GLY A 763 -16.01 38.52 -76.53
N THR A 764 -14.91 38.08 -77.15
CA THR A 764 -14.07 36.98 -76.63
C THR A 764 -12.75 37.53 -76.09
N TYR A 765 -12.38 37.17 -74.85
CA TYR A 765 -11.26 37.78 -74.11
C TYR A 765 -10.09 36.84 -73.84
N GLY A 766 -10.08 35.63 -74.40
CA GLY A 766 -9.07 34.61 -74.06
C GLY A 766 -9.19 34.14 -72.61
N ALA A 767 -8.35 33.19 -72.21
CA ALA A 767 -8.32 32.65 -70.85
C ALA A 767 -7.05 33.06 -70.08
N ASN A 768 -6.84 32.40 -68.94
CA ASN A 768 -5.80 32.62 -67.93
C ASN A 768 -5.86 34.05 -67.37
N ILE A 769 -7.05 34.47 -66.96
CA ILE A 769 -7.25 35.77 -66.34
C ILE A 769 -6.89 35.66 -64.86
N GLU A 770 -5.70 36.15 -64.52
CA GLU A 770 -5.19 36.12 -63.14
C GLU A 770 -5.62 37.38 -62.38
N VAL A 771 -6.19 37.19 -61.19
CA VAL A 771 -6.66 38.26 -60.32
C VAL A 771 -6.05 38.09 -58.93
N THR A 772 -5.34 39.11 -58.46
CA THR A 772 -4.66 39.08 -57.14
C THR A 772 -5.10 40.25 -56.25
N THR A 773 -6.07 41.04 -56.70
CA THR A 773 -6.51 42.26 -56.03
C THR A 773 -7.10 41.97 -54.65
N LYS A 774 -6.67 42.78 -53.67
CA LYS A 774 -7.19 42.77 -52.31
C LYS A 774 -8.16 43.92 -52.10
N ALA A 775 -9.46 43.64 -52.20
CA ALA A 775 -10.54 44.58 -51.95
C ALA A 775 -11.16 44.35 -50.56
N THR A 776 -12.14 45.18 -50.20
CA THR A 776 -12.83 45.17 -48.90
C THR A 776 -14.33 44.87 -49.08
N PRO A 777 -15.05 44.37 -48.04
CA PRO A 777 -16.48 44.07 -48.17
C PRO A 777 -17.34 45.28 -48.58
N ASP A 778 -16.96 46.50 -48.14
CA ASP A 778 -17.64 47.75 -48.48
C ASP A 778 -17.27 48.30 -49.87
N LYS A 779 -16.10 47.91 -50.39
CA LYS A 779 -15.60 48.32 -51.72
C LYS A 779 -15.04 47.11 -52.47
N PRO A 780 -15.89 46.17 -52.90
CA PRO A 780 -15.44 45.00 -53.64
C PRO A 780 -14.88 45.38 -55.02
N LEU A 781 -13.98 44.56 -55.57
CA LEU A 781 -13.64 44.61 -56.99
C LEU A 781 -14.70 43.85 -57.78
N TRP A 782 -15.30 44.47 -58.78
CA TRP A 782 -16.20 43.82 -59.72
C TRP A 782 -15.54 43.55 -61.06
N ILE A 783 -15.65 42.31 -61.55
CA ILE A 783 -15.35 41.91 -62.92
C ILE A 783 -16.63 41.30 -63.48
N CYS A 784 -17.32 42.04 -64.34
CA CYS A 784 -18.66 41.67 -64.78
C CYS A 784 -18.92 41.93 -66.25
N GLY A 785 -19.80 41.13 -66.86
CA GLY A 785 -20.19 41.27 -68.25
C GLY A 785 -21.46 40.49 -68.57
N PRO A 786 -22.09 40.74 -69.73
CA PRO A 786 -23.19 39.90 -70.19
C PRO A 786 -22.66 38.50 -70.54
N ARG A 787 -23.56 37.52 -70.66
CA ARG A 787 -23.21 36.14 -71.10
C ARG A 787 -22.49 36.10 -72.47
N THR A 788 -22.65 37.14 -73.28
CA THR A 788 -21.97 37.31 -74.57
C THR A 788 -20.54 37.86 -74.46
N ALA A 789 -20.09 38.24 -73.26
CA ALA A 789 -18.66 38.33 -72.94
C ALA A 789 -18.18 36.92 -72.60
N VAL A 790 -17.22 36.40 -73.36
CA VAL A 790 -16.77 35.00 -73.31
C VAL A 790 -15.29 34.93 -72.99
N ILE A 791 -14.96 34.24 -71.91
CA ILE A 791 -13.61 33.80 -71.56
C ILE A 791 -13.43 32.40 -72.16
N ASP A 792 -12.51 32.26 -73.12
CA ASP A 792 -12.37 31.07 -73.96
C ASP A 792 -10.90 30.80 -74.27
N ASN A 793 -10.40 29.59 -74.01
CA ASN A 793 -9.04 29.17 -74.38
C ASN A 793 -9.00 28.32 -75.66
N ALA A 794 -10.15 27.91 -76.17
CA ALA A 794 -10.30 26.91 -77.23
C ALA A 794 -9.53 25.59 -76.99
N ASP A 795 -9.17 25.29 -75.73
CA ASP A 795 -8.38 24.13 -75.35
C ASP A 795 -8.75 23.70 -73.92
N VAL A 796 -9.44 22.56 -73.83
CA VAL A 796 -9.90 21.97 -72.57
C VAL A 796 -8.78 21.27 -71.80
N SER A 797 -7.61 21.04 -72.40
CA SER A 797 -6.51 20.32 -71.72
C SER A 797 -5.60 21.22 -70.88
N LYS A 798 -5.72 22.55 -71.00
CA LYS A 798 -4.88 23.50 -70.26
C LYS A 798 -5.56 24.81 -69.86
N GLY A 799 -5.06 25.40 -68.78
CA GLY A 799 -5.35 26.77 -68.38
C GLY A 799 -6.64 26.97 -67.58
N TYR A 800 -6.77 28.16 -67.02
CA TYR A 800 -7.91 28.56 -66.20
C TYR A 800 -8.73 29.61 -66.94
N GLY A 801 -10.06 29.63 -66.82
CA GLY A 801 -10.83 30.81 -67.23
C GLY A 801 -10.42 32.01 -66.39
N PHE A 802 -10.65 31.91 -65.08
CA PHE A 802 -10.11 32.81 -64.07
C PHE A 802 -9.29 32.05 -63.03
N LYS A 803 -8.18 32.66 -62.61
CA LYS A 803 -7.39 32.20 -61.46
C LYS A 803 -7.23 33.36 -60.48
N LEU A 804 -7.94 33.27 -59.35
CA LEU A 804 -7.88 34.26 -58.28
C LEU A 804 -6.92 33.77 -57.22
N THR A 805 -5.80 34.47 -57.02
CA THR A 805 -4.74 34.04 -56.08
C THR A 805 -4.55 35.10 -54.99
N GLY A 806 -4.86 34.77 -53.73
CA GLY A 806 -4.76 35.70 -52.61
C GLY A 806 -5.73 36.88 -52.67
N ALA A 807 -6.74 36.80 -53.55
CA ALA A 807 -7.69 37.86 -53.81
C ALA A 807 -8.74 37.95 -52.69
N THR A 808 -9.14 39.17 -52.31
CA THR A 808 -10.13 39.38 -51.25
C THR A 808 -11.28 40.26 -51.73
N ASN A 809 -12.52 39.90 -51.40
CA ASN A 809 -13.74 40.65 -51.74
C ASN A 809 -13.85 40.99 -53.23
N VAL A 810 -13.62 39.98 -54.09
CA VAL A 810 -13.72 40.10 -55.55
C VAL A 810 -15.01 39.45 -56.03
N VAL A 811 -15.74 40.10 -56.93
CA VAL A 811 -16.95 39.60 -57.58
C VAL A 811 -16.66 39.33 -59.05
N VAL A 812 -16.86 38.09 -59.49
CA VAL A 812 -16.75 37.66 -60.89
C VAL A 812 -18.15 37.24 -61.35
N ALA A 813 -18.78 38.02 -62.26
CA ALA A 813 -20.21 37.87 -62.50
C ALA A 813 -20.75 38.02 -63.94
N GLY A 814 -21.78 37.23 -64.26
CA GLY A 814 -22.63 37.37 -65.45
C GLY A 814 -22.12 36.75 -66.77
N MET A 815 -20.80 36.65 -66.96
CA MET A 815 -20.19 36.28 -68.24
C MET A 815 -20.15 34.76 -68.49
N THR A 816 -19.69 34.35 -69.67
CA THR A 816 -19.46 32.93 -70.00
C THR A 816 -17.98 32.57 -69.87
N VAL A 817 -17.68 31.41 -69.27
CA VAL A 817 -16.35 30.79 -69.20
C VAL A 817 -16.42 29.41 -69.84
N ARG A 818 -15.60 29.13 -70.84
CA ARG A 818 -15.64 27.84 -71.56
C ARG A 818 -14.35 27.42 -72.24
N ASN A 819 -14.30 26.15 -72.66
CA ASN A 819 -13.18 25.53 -73.40
C ASN A 819 -11.83 25.80 -72.72
N VAL A 820 -11.77 25.59 -71.41
CA VAL A 820 -10.59 25.73 -70.55
C VAL A 820 -10.43 24.44 -69.73
N GLN A 821 -9.25 24.16 -69.21
CA GLN A 821 -9.07 23.03 -68.30
C GLN A 821 -9.87 23.23 -67.02
N LYS A 822 -9.76 24.39 -66.38
CA LYS A 822 -10.48 24.69 -65.13
C LYS A 822 -11.23 26.01 -65.30
N GLY A 823 -12.49 26.08 -64.89
CA GLY A 823 -13.31 27.27 -65.14
C GLY A 823 -12.86 28.48 -64.31
N VAL A 824 -13.18 28.49 -63.02
CA VAL A 824 -12.75 29.51 -62.05
C VAL A 824 -12.08 28.84 -60.87
N ALA A 825 -10.79 29.12 -60.65
CA ALA A 825 -10.08 28.65 -59.47
C ALA A 825 -9.79 29.81 -58.53
N VAL A 826 -10.09 29.62 -57.24
CA VAL A 826 -9.75 30.55 -56.16
C VAL A 826 -8.78 29.86 -55.22
N LEU A 827 -7.64 30.48 -55.01
CA LEU A 827 -6.54 29.99 -54.18
C LEU A 827 -6.22 31.05 -53.13
N TYR A 828 -6.19 30.69 -51.85
CA TYR A 828 -5.94 31.61 -50.74
C TYR A 828 -6.87 32.82 -50.73
N GLY A 829 -8.09 32.67 -51.26
CA GLY A 829 -9.06 33.75 -51.40
C GLY A 829 -9.89 33.97 -50.15
N LYS A 830 -10.46 35.19 -50.00
CA LYS A 830 -11.43 35.47 -48.94
C LYS A 830 -12.56 36.36 -49.41
N GLY A 831 -13.82 35.99 -49.18
CA GLY A 831 -14.95 36.83 -49.61
C GLY A 831 -15.10 36.93 -51.12
N VAL A 832 -14.58 35.96 -51.88
CA VAL A 832 -14.72 35.95 -53.34
C VAL A 832 -16.14 35.50 -53.69
N THR A 833 -16.80 36.22 -54.59
CA THR A 833 -18.15 35.88 -55.08
C THR A 833 -18.09 35.54 -56.56
N ILE A 834 -18.51 34.33 -56.91
CA ILE A 834 -18.65 33.83 -58.28
C ILE A 834 -20.15 33.71 -58.54
N ALA A 835 -20.70 34.65 -59.31
CA ALA A 835 -22.13 34.85 -59.40
C ALA A 835 -22.66 34.86 -60.83
N ASP A 836 -23.76 34.15 -61.10
CA ASP A 836 -24.45 34.17 -62.39
C ASP A 836 -23.52 33.95 -63.60
N LEU A 837 -22.48 33.13 -63.47
CA LEU A 837 -21.64 32.72 -64.60
C LEU A 837 -22.30 31.61 -65.40
N ARG A 838 -21.98 31.55 -66.71
CA ARG A 838 -22.21 30.34 -67.52
C ARG A 838 -20.85 29.66 -67.63
N VAL A 839 -20.68 28.53 -66.97
CA VAL A 839 -19.42 27.78 -67.01
C VAL A 839 -19.70 26.50 -67.79
N GLU A 840 -19.16 26.39 -69.01
CA GLU A 840 -19.48 25.25 -69.87
C GLU A 840 -18.28 24.68 -70.63
N LYS A 841 -18.33 23.39 -70.99
CA LYS A 841 -17.28 22.73 -71.79
C LYS A 841 -15.89 22.86 -71.13
N ILE A 842 -15.78 22.34 -69.92
CA ILE A 842 -14.58 22.43 -69.10
C ILE A 842 -13.85 21.08 -69.13
N GLY A 843 -12.52 21.12 -69.14
CA GLY A 843 -11.69 19.93 -69.17
C GLY A 843 -11.74 19.11 -67.88
N ASP A 844 -11.52 19.77 -66.76
CA ASP A 844 -11.59 19.23 -65.42
C ASP A 844 -12.78 19.93 -64.72
N GLU A 845 -12.56 20.55 -63.56
CA GLU A 845 -13.62 21.10 -62.72
C GLU A 845 -14.04 22.52 -63.10
N ALA A 846 -15.33 22.83 -62.97
CA ALA A 846 -15.86 24.15 -63.35
C ALA A 846 -15.47 25.25 -62.36
N ILE A 847 -15.71 25.08 -61.06
CA ILE A 847 -15.35 26.07 -60.04
C ILE A 847 -14.63 25.37 -58.89
N HIS A 848 -13.46 25.87 -58.51
CA HIS A 848 -12.64 25.28 -57.47
C HIS A 848 -12.25 26.33 -56.42
N LEU A 849 -12.70 26.15 -55.17
CA LEU A 849 -12.24 26.94 -54.02
C LEU A 849 -11.26 26.10 -53.21
N LYS A 850 -9.97 26.42 -53.25
CA LYS A 850 -8.90 25.62 -52.64
C LYS A 850 -7.85 26.47 -51.95
N ASN A 851 -6.88 25.82 -51.31
CA ASN A 851 -5.74 26.45 -50.68
C ASN A 851 -6.19 27.50 -49.65
N GLN A 852 -6.91 27.09 -48.60
CA GLN A 852 -7.35 27.98 -47.52
C GLN A 852 -8.29 29.11 -47.98
N THR A 853 -9.12 28.84 -49.00
CA THR A 853 -10.08 29.83 -49.49
C THR A 853 -11.30 29.86 -48.59
N THR A 854 -11.58 31.00 -47.95
CA THR A 854 -12.61 31.11 -46.91
C THR A 854 -13.69 32.12 -47.24
N ASP A 855 -14.85 31.98 -46.58
CA ASP A 855 -15.92 32.98 -46.57
C ASP A 855 -16.37 33.39 -48.00
N SER A 856 -16.24 32.50 -48.99
CA SER A 856 -16.47 32.78 -50.41
C SER A 856 -17.78 32.15 -50.90
N THR A 857 -18.37 32.71 -51.95
CA THR A 857 -19.72 32.41 -52.40
C THR A 857 -19.75 32.02 -53.88
N VAL A 858 -20.35 30.87 -54.20
CA VAL A 858 -20.65 30.38 -55.55
C VAL A 858 -22.16 30.35 -55.69
N ILE A 859 -22.73 31.34 -56.39
CA ILE A 859 -24.19 31.58 -56.37
C ILE A 859 -24.82 31.82 -57.74
N GLY A 860 -25.96 31.19 -58.03
CA GLY A 860 -26.75 31.47 -59.23
C GLY A 860 -26.10 31.08 -60.57
N ASN A 861 -25.01 30.30 -60.54
CA ASN A 861 -24.27 29.91 -61.74
C ASN A 861 -25.02 28.82 -62.52
N SER A 862 -24.83 28.79 -63.83
CA SER A 862 -25.23 27.69 -64.70
C SER A 862 -23.97 26.98 -65.16
N ILE A 863 -23.80 25.74 -64.70
CA ILE A 863 -22.62 24.89 -64.93
C ILE A 863 -23.05 23.67 -65.77
N ALA A 864 -22.33 23.42 -66.86
CA ALA A 864 -22.64 22.32 -67.76
C ALA A 864 -21.38 21.71 -68.42
N THR A 865 -21.34 20.39 -68.62
CA THR A 865 -20.32 19.74 -69.46
C THR A 865 -18.88 19.96 -68.93
N THR A 866 -18.57 19.38 -67.79
CA THR A 866 -17.23 19.34 -67.17
C THR A 866 -16.57 17.98 -67.40
N GLY A 867 -15.26 17.85 -67.13
CA GLY A 867 -14.55 16.55 -67.25
C GLY A 867 -14.19 16.10 -68.67
N LEU A 868 -14.14 17.02 -69.64
CA LEU A 868 -13.78 16.71 -71.03
C LEU A 868 -12.31 16.31 -71.25
N ASN A 869 -11.43 16.63 -70.30
CA ASN A 869 -10.01 16.28 -70.28
C ASN A 869 -9.78 15.07 -69.37
N SER A 870 -10.39 15.06 -68.18
CA SER A 870 -10.38 13.90 -67.28
C SER A 870 -11.75 13.70 -66.65
N PRO A 871 -12.42 12.56 -66.90
CA PRO A 871 -13.71 12.26 -66.30
C PRO A 871 -13.70 12.29 -64.75
N ASN A 872 -12.58 11.92 -64.13
CA ASN A 872 -12.42 11.86 -62.67
C ASN A 872 -12.16 13.22 -62.01
N TYR A 873 -11.95 14.28 -62.78
CA TYR A 873 -11.78 15.64 -62.28
C TYR A 873 -12.89 16.56 -62.80
N GLY A 874 -14.04 15.98 -63.16
CA GLY A 874 -15.11 16.71 -63.83
C GLY A 874 -16.16 17.28 -62.88
N GLU A 875 -15.79 17.73 -61.69
CA GLU A 875 -16.74 18.25 -60.70
C GLU A 875 -17.33 19.59 -61.15
N GLY A 876 -18.58 19.86 -60.75
CA GLY A 876 -19.20 21.15 -60.98
C GLY A 876 -18.59 22.23 -60.07
N VAL A 877 -18.68 22.00 -58.77
CA VAL A 877 -18.06 22.84 -57.73
C VAL A 877 -17.24 21.98 -56.78
N TYR A 878 -15.95 22.27 -56.67
CA TYR A 878 -15.01 21.56 -55.82
C TYR A 878 -14.48 22.47 -54.70
N ILE A 879 -14.61 22.03 -53.44
CA ILE A 879 -14.16 22.79 -52.26
C ILE A 879 -13.06 22.04 -51.51
N GLY A 880 -11.95 22.72 -51.27
CA GLY A 880 -10.78 22.21 -50.56
C GLY A 880 -9.77 21.54 -51.49
N THR A 881 -8.94 20.67 -50.94
CA THR A 881 -7.94 19.88 -51.65
C THR A 881 -7.98 18.47 -51.10
N ALA A 882 -7.97 17.45 -51.97
CA ALA A 882 -7.92 16.06 -51.54
C ALA A 882 -6.72 15.81 -50.59
N GLU A 883 -6.93 14.99 -49.56
CA GLU A 883 -5.94 14.72 -48.50
C GLU A 883 -4.55 14.33 -49.04
N GLY A 884 -4.52 13.43 -50.03
CA GLY A 884 -3.27 12.98 -50.65
C GLY A 884 -2.46 14.10 -51.32
N ASN A 885 -3.07 15.27 -51.56
CA ASN A 885 -2.43 16.42 -52.20
C ASN A 885 -2.10 17.57 -51.22
N TRP A 886 -2.33 17.40 -49.91
CA TRP A 886 -2.02 18.45 -48.92
C TRP A 886 -0.53 18.77 -48.85
N CYS A 887 0.35 17.78 -48.95
CA CYS A 887 1.80 18.04 -49.00
C CYS A 887 2.24 18.79 -50.25
N LEU A 888 1.52 18.60 -51.37
CA LEU A 888 1.84 19.28 -52.62
C LEU A 888 1.39 20.76 -52.60
N TYR A 889 0.27 21.06 -51.94
CA TYR A 889 -0.37 22.37 -52.07
C TYR A 889 -0.43 23.21 -50.79
N ASN A 890 -0.32 22.61 -49.60
CA ASN A 890 -0.60 23.25 -48.31
C ASN A 890 0.44 22.92 -47.24
N ASP A 891 1.68 22.58 -47.61
CA ASP A 891 2.77 22.23 -46.68
C ASP A 891 2.38 21.10 -45.71
N CYS A 892 1.67 20.09 -46.23
CA CYS A 892 1.12 18.95 -45.50
C CYS A 892 0.02 19.31 -44.48
N ASN A 893 -0.47 20.56 -44.49
CA ASN A 893 -1.62 20.96 -43.68
C ASN A 893 -2.93 20.70 -44.42
N ALA A 894 -3.99 20.47 -43.64
CA ALA A 894 -5.33 20.35 -44.18
C ALA A 894 -5.76 21.63 -44.91
N ASP A 895 -6.55 21.47 -45.98
CA ASP A 895 -7.11 22.61 -46.70
C ASP A 895 -8.32 23.17 -45.97
N THR A 896 -8.09 24.22 -45.17
CA THR A 896 -9.12 24.94 -44.40
C THR A 896 -9.92 25.93 -45.26
N SER A 897 -10.44 25.44 -46.39
CA SER A 897 -11.33 26.21 -47.26
C SER A 897 -12.75 26.28 -46.66
N ASP A 898 -12.86 27.03 -45.56
CA ASP A 898 -14.00 27.04 -44.63
C ASP A 898 -15.05 28.12 -44.92
N ARG A 899 -16.26 27.91 -44.40
CA ARG A 899 -17.38 28.88 -44.42
C ARG A 899 -17.76 29.34 -45.82
N ASN A 900 -17.57 28.47 -46.81
CA ASN A 900 -17.94 28.74 -48.18
C ASN A 900 -19.41 28.41 -48.44
N LEU A 901 -20.05 29.19 -49.31
CA LEU A 901 -21.46 29.05 -49.70
C LEU A 901 -21.55 28.61 -51.17
N VAL A 902 -22.26 27.51 -51.43
CA VAL A 902 -22.64 27.07 -52.77
C VAL A 902 -24.16 27.08 -52.85
N ALA A 903 -24.75 28.06 -53.52
CA ALA A 903 -26.20 28.25 -53.47
C ALA A 903 -26.87 28.58 -54.81
N PHE A 904 -28.11 28.12 -54.99
CA PHE A 904 -28.95 28.46 -56.15
C PHE A 904 -28.31 28.20 -57.53
N ASN A 905 -27.30 27.34 -57.61
CA ASN A 905 -26.67 26.99 -58.88
C ASN A 905 -27.50 25.93 -59.62
N THR A 906 -27.42 25.93 -60.94
CA THR A 906 -27.90 24.83 -61.79
C THR A 906 -26.69 24.12 -62.37
N ILE A 907 -26.48 22.86 -61.99
CA ILE A 907 -25.29 22.08 -62.32
C ILE A 907 -25.75 20.79 -63.02
N SER A 908 -25.23 20.54 -64.21
CA SER A 908 -25.60 19.39 -65.04
C SER A 908 -24.43 18.93 -65.89
N GLY A 909 -24.51 17.74 -66.47
CA GLY A 909 -23.51 17.31 -67.45
C GLY A 909 -22.09 17.18 -66.87
N THR A 910 -21.96 16.89 -65.57
CA THR A 910 -20.68 16.68 -64.91
C THR A 910 -20.29 15.20 -64.99
N THR A 911 -19.02 14.89 -65.24
CA THR A 911 -18.55 13.48 -65.27
C THR A 911 -18.20 12.95 -63.89
N ALA A 912 -17.95 13.85 -62.92
CA ALA A 912 -17.79 13.58 -61.50
C ALA A 912 -18.88 14.32 -60.70
N GLU A 913 -18.75 14.42 -59.38
CA GLU A 913 -19.75 15.02 -58.48
C GLU A 913 -20.14 16.44 -58.93
N PRO A 914 -21.44 16.74 -59.08
CA PRO A 914 -21.91 18.11 -59.26
C PRO A 914 -21.39 19.07 -58.19
N MET A 915 -21.35 18.64 -56.92
CA MET A 915 -20.74 19.40 -55.82
C MET A 915 -19.96 18.50 -54.89
N GLU A 916 -18.77 18.94 -54.52
CA GLU A 916 -17.92 18.22 -53.58
C GLU A 916 -17.24 19.15 -52.58
N ALA A 917 -17.17 18.73 -51.31
CA ALA A 917 -16.34 19.33 -50.28
C ALA A 917 -15.40 18.30 -49.64
N LYS A 918 -14.09 18.48 -49.81
CA LYS A 918 -13.07 17.55 -49.29
C LYS A 918 -12.85 17.68 -47.78
N ALA A 919 -12.23 16.66 -47.19
CA ALA A 919 -11.70 16.71 -45.83
C ALA A 919 -10.78 17.92 -45.64
N GLY A 920 -10.69 18.45 -44.42
CA GLY A 920 -10.01 19.72 -44.14
C GLY A 920 -10.95 20.93 -44.11
N THR A 921 -12.04 20.90 -44.87
CA THR A 921 -13.00 22.00 -44.95
C THR A 921 -14.03 21.96 -43.82
N SER A 922 -14.52 23.12 -43.40
CA SER A 922 -15.51 23.22 -42.34
C SER A 922 -16.54 24.35 -42.50
N ASP A 923 -17.68 24.19 -41.82
CA ASP A 923 -18.72 25.21 -41.63
C ASP A 923 -19.30 25.80 -42.93
N GLY A 924 -19.22 25.06 -44.04
CA GLY A 924 -19.76 25.48 -45.33
C GLY A 924 -21.27 25.24 -45.47
N THR A 925 -21.87 25.76 -46.54
CA THR A 925 -23.27 25.52 -46.86
C THR A 925 -23.46 25.20 -48.34
N MET A 926 -24.21 24.13 -48.65
CA MET A 926 -24.73 23.81 -49.98
C MET A 926 -26.26 23.96 -49.97
N TRP A 927 -26.79 25.01 -50.60
CA TRP A 927 -28.16 25.46 -50.40
C TRP A 927 -28.96 25.68 -51.69
N LYS A 928 -30.11 25.01 -51.83
CA LYS A 928 -31.06 25.25 -52.93
C LYS A 928 -30.46 25.16 -54.34
N ASN A 929 -29.46 24.31 -54.54
CA ASN A 929 -28.92 24.03 -55.87
C ASN A 929 -29.84 23.04 -56.62
N THR A 930 -29.78 23.08 -57.95
CA THR A 930 -30.44 22.11 -58.85
C THR A 930 -29.37 21.31 -59.56
N LEU A 931 -29.37 19.99 -59.41
CA LEU A 931 -28.31 19.08 -59.82
C LEU A 931 -28.86 18.00 -60.76
N ASP A 932 -28.09 17.65 -61.79
CA ASP A 932 -28.41 16.55 -62.70
C ASP A 932 -27.19 15.67 -62.95
N GLY A 933 -27.25 14.42 -62.49
CA GLY A 933 -26.17 13.44 -62.54
C GLY A 933 -26.12 12.58 -63.82
N SER A 934 -26.95 12.87 -64.83
CA SER A 934 -27.10 12.00 -66.00
C SER A 934 -25.84 11.76 -66.85
N ALA A 935 -24.77 12.55 -66.62
CA ALA A 935 -23.50 12.45 -67.34
C ALA A 935 -22.33 11.95 -66.48
N ILE A 936 -22.59 11.58 -65.22
CA ILE A 936 -21.57 11.05 -64.33
C ILE A 936 -21.05 9.74 -64.92
N THR A 937 -19.74 9.69 -65.15
CA THR A 937 -19.04 8.56 -65.79
C THR A 937 -17.72 8.21 -65.10
N SER A 938 -17.26 9.03 -64.15
CA SER A 938 -16.13 8.69 -63.30
C SER A 938 -16.40 7.39 -62.54
N SER A 939 -15.39 6.53 -62.44
CA SER A 939 -15.45 5.31 -61.62
C SER A 939 -15.47 5.60 -60.12
N ASP A 940 -15.08 6.81 -59.73
CA ASP A 940 -14.84 7.21 -58.35
C ASP A 940 -16.00 8.05 -57.78
N THR A 941 -17.01 8.32 -58.61
CA THR A 941 -18.20 9.12 -58.29
C THR A 941 -19.45 8.26 -58.37
N ASP A 942 -20.23 8.26 -57.29
CA ASP A 942 -21.51 7.54 -57.23
C ASP A 942 -22.64 8.37 -56.61
N SER A 943 -22.46 9.68 -56.48
CA SER A 943 -23.45 10.60 -55.90
C SER A 943 -23.53 11.98 -56.54
N LEU A 944 -24.59 12.74 -56.22
CA LEU A 944 -24.75 14.13 -56.67
C LEU A 944 -23.98 15.12 -55.79
N VAL A 945 -23.84 14.80 -54.51
CA VAL A 945 -23.15 15.64 -53.52
C VAL A 945 -22.32 14.76 -52.61
N GLN A 946 -21.03 15.05 -52.53
CA GLN A 946 -20.11 14.39 -51.60
C GLN A 946 -19.51 15.39 -50.61
N VAL A 947 -19.57 15.08 -49.31
CA VAL A 947 -18.99 15.89 -48.25
C VAL A 947 -18.11 15.04 -47.35
N MET A 948 -16.83 15.39 -47.31
CA MET A 948 -15.84 14.86 -46.37
C MET A 948 -15.43 15.90 -45.31
N GLY A 949 -15.85 17.16 -45.45
CA GLY A 949 -15.64 18.21 -44.45
C GLY A 949 -16.51 18.06 -43.20
N SER A 950 -16.35 18.97 -42.25
CA SER A 950 -17.10 18.98 -40.98
C SER A 950 -18.02 20.20 -40.82
N GLY A 951 -19.15 20.05 -40.13
CA GLY A 951 -20.05 21.17 -39.86
C GLY A 951 -20.77 21.75 -41.08
N TRP A 952 -20.76 21.06 -42.22
CA TRP A 952 -21.44 21.50 -43.43
C TRP A 952 -22.96 21.40 -43.28
N VAL A 953 -23.66 22.39 -43.86
CA VAL A 953 -25.11 22.37 -44.00
C VAL A 953 -25.49 22.10 -45.46
N ILE A 954 -26.10 20.95 -45.73
CA ILE A 954 -26.55 20.54 -47.07
C ILE A 954 -28.07 20.52 -47.09
N ALA A 955 -28.69 21.53 -47.69
CA ALA A 955 -30.13 21.66 -47.55
C ALA A 955 -30.86 22.35 -48.70
N GLY A 956 -32.13 21.96 -48.88
CA GLY A 956 -33.01 22.52 -49.90
C GLY A 956 -32.62 22.20 -51.34
N ASN A 957 -31.62 21.36 -51.57
CA ASN A 957 -31.13 21.04 -52.92
C ASN A 957 -32.11 20.11 -53.65
N ARG A 958 -32.17 20.22 -54.98
CA ARG A 958 -32.97 19.36 -55.86
C ARG A 958 -32.06 18.59 -56.80
N GLY A 959 -32.26 17.28 -56.91
CA GLY A 959 -31.43 16.39 -57.73
C GLY A 959 -32.24 15.50 -58.67
N THR A 960 -31.61 15.12 -59.79
CA THR A 960 -32.03 14.03 -60.67
C THR A 960 -30.85 13.18 -61.12
N HIS A 961 -31.12 11.94 -61.52
CA HIS A 961 -30.20 10.98 -62.16
C HIS A 961 -28.95 10.69 -61.31
N SER A 962 -29.15 10.39 -60.03
CA SER A 962 -28.02 9.97 -59.19
C SER A 962 -27.55 8.55 -59.54
N PRO A 963 -26.23 8.28 -59.65
CA PRO A 963 -25.72 6.94 -59.99
C PRO A 963 -26.04 5.88 -58.92
N THR A 964 -25.79 6.18 -57.64
CA THR A 964 -26.06 5.28 -56.51
C THR A 964 -26.81 6.01 -55.41
N ASP A 965 -26.16 6.94 -54.70
CA ASP A 965 -26.73 7.69 -53.56
C ASP A 965 -26.94 9.15 -53.92
N ALA A 966 -27.91 9.86 -53.35
CA ALA A 966 -28.05 11.29 -53.67
C ALA A 966 -27.00 12.17 -52.97
N ILE A 967 -26.86 12.02 -51.65
CA ILE A 967 -25.92 12.78 -50.82
C ILE A 967 -25.11 11.81 -49.98
N GLN A 968 -23.79 11.97 -49.99
CA GLN A 968 -22.88 11.17 -49.17
C GLN A 968 -22.09 12.04 -48.21
N VAL A 969 -21.98 11.60 -46.96
CA VAL A 969 -21.07 12.18 -45.97
C VAL A 969 -20.09 11.12 -45.49
N TRP A 970 -18.80 11.33 -45.77
CA TRP A 970 -17.72 10.41 -45.45
C TRP A 970 -16.82 10.98 -44.34
N ASN A 971 -16.36 10.15 -43.42
CA ASN A 971 -15.39 10.52 -42.37
C ASN A 971 -14.12 9.65 -42.42
N THR A 972 -13.73 9.26 -43.65
CA THR A 972 -12.57 8.40 -43.93
C THR A 972 -11.24 9.02 -43.48
N THR A 973 -11.17 10.36 -43.40
CA THR A 973 -10.04 11.09 -42.82
C THR A 973 -10.30 11.41 -41.36
N ALA A 974 -9.39 11.01 -40.47
CA ALA A 974 -9.53 11.22 -39.03
C ALA A 974 -9.77 12.71 -38.68
N GLY A 975 -10.82 12.97 -37.90
CA GLY A 975 -11.20 14.31 -37.45
C GLY A 975 -12.11 15.10 -38.39
N TYR A 976 -12.43 14.56 -39.58
CA TYR A 976 -13.33 15.19 -40.54
C TYR A 976 -14.57 14.35 -40.82
N GLY A 977 -15.53 14.88 -41.59
CA GLY A 977 -16.82 14.21 -41.83
C GLY A 977 -17.75 14.22 -40.61
N LEU A 978 -17.55 15.18 -39.70
CA LEU A 978 -18.25 15.26 -38.41
C LEU A 978 -19.25 16.42 -38.41
N ASP A 979 -20.27 16.35 -37.56
CA ASP A 979 -21.18 17.46 -37.26
C ASP A 979 -21.95 18.08 -38.45
N ASN A 980 -22.03 17.39 -39.59
CA ASN A 980 -22.74 17.83 -40.79
C ASN A 980 -24.26 17.71 -40.63
N ILE A 981 -25.03 18.59 -41.26
CA ILE A 981 -26.50 18.63 -41.17
C ILE A 981 -27.09 18.57 -42.58
N VAL A 982 -27.92 17.56 -42.84
CA VAL A 982 -28.55 17.31 -44.15
C VAL A 982 -30.08 17.34 -44.01
N TYR A 983 -30.78 18.32 -44.58
CA TYR A 983 -32.24 18.45 -44.42
C TYR A 983 -32.94 19.10 -45.63
N GLY A 984 -34.21 18.80 -45.84
CA GLY A 984 -35.05 19.42 -46.86
C GLY A 984 -34.57 19.25 -48.31
N ASN A 985 -33.71 18.30 -48.60
CA ASN A 985 -33.25 18.00 -49.96
C ASN A 985 -34.25 17.08 -50.66
N ALA A 986 -34.38 17.21 -51.98
CA ALA A 986 -35.32 16.42 -52.78
C ALA A 986 -34.64 15.80 -54.00
N VAL A 987 -34.80 14.50 -54.20
CA VAL A 987 -34.44 13.82 -55.45
C VAL A 987 -35.69 13.22 -56.07
N SER A 988 -35.94 13.55 -57.33
CA SER A 988 -37.24 13.26 -57.98
C SER A 988 -37.30 11.92 -58.71
N ASP A 989 -36.18 11.28 -58.96
CA ASP A 989 -36.09 10.01 -59.69
C ASP A 989 -35.68 8.83 -58.79
N ALA A 990 -35.75 7.62 -59.35
CA ALA A 990 -35.35 6.40 -58.66
C ALA A 990 -33.82 6.30 -58.61
N LEU A 991 -33.29 5.94 -57.44
CA LEU A 991 -31.85 5.76 -57.24
C LEU A 991 -31.55 4.40 -56.56
N PRO A 992 -30.46 3.71 -56.92
CA PRO A 992 -30.14 2.37 -56.39
C PRO A 992 -29.81 2.33 -54.89
N GLY A 993 -29.30 3.41 -54.33
CA GLY A 993 -28.82 3.50 -52.94
C GLY A 993 -29.78 4.21 -51.99
N TYR A 994 -29.22 5.02 -51.11
CA TYR A 994 -29.92 5.89 -50.16
C TYR A 994 -30.08 7.33 -50.68
N ALA A 995 -31.08 8.04 -50.18
CA ALA A 995 -31.13 9.50 -50.39
C ALA A 995 -29.97 10.20 -49.66
N VAL A 996 -29.67 9.78 -48.44
CA VAL A 996 -28.56 10.30 -47.65
C VAL A 996 -27.82 9.15 -46.97
N VAL A 997 -26.55 8.95 -47.31
CA VAL A 997 -25.72 7.91 -46.68
C VAL A 997 -24.60 8.53 -45.84
N MET A 998 -24.44 7.99 -44.63
CA MET A 998 -23.41 8.33 -43.65
C MET A 998 -22.84 7.02 -43.08
N PRO A 999 -21.89 6.36 -43.76
CA PRO A 999 -21.60 4.94 -43.55
C PRO A 999 -20.78 4.59 -42.30
N TYR A 1000 -20.32 5.57 -41.52
CA TYR A 1000 -19.39 5.34 -40.40
C TYR A 1000 -19.91 5.84 -39.05
N ALA A 1001 -19.13 5.63 -37.99
CA ALA A 1001 -19.47 5.96 -36.60
C ALA A 1001 -19.99 7.40 -36.45
N ASP A 1002 -20.99 7.57 -35.59
CA ASP A 1002 -21.72 8.83 -35.42
C ASP A 1002 -20.82 9.95 -34.89
N GLY A 1003 -20.38 10.80 -35.81
CA GLY A 1003 -19.58 11.99 -35.56
C GLY A 1003 -20.40 13.24 -35.23
N GLY A 1004 -21.63 13.10 -34.73
CA GLY A 1004 -22.53 14.24 -34.52
C GLY A 1004 -23.25 14.71 -35.78
N ASN A 1005 -23.17 13.94 -36.87
CA ASN A 1005 -23.88 14.22 -38.12
C ASN A 1005 -25.39 14.05 -37.93
N ILE A 1006 -26.20 14.87 -38.59
CA ILE A 1006 -27.65 14.94 -38.44
C ILE A 1006 -28.32 14.86 -39.82
N VAL A 1007 -29.34 14.02 -39.92
CA VAL A 1007 -30.20 13.89 -41.10
C VAL A 1007 -31.61 14.30 -40.72
N GLY A 1008 -32.15 15.33 -41.36
CA GLY A 1008 -33.55 15.75 -41.20
C GLY A 1008 -34.53 14.76 -41.83
N CYS A 1009 -35.70 14.56 -41.21
CA CYS A 1009 -36.75 13.70 -41.75
C CYS A 1009 -37.50 14.33 -42.95
N ASP A 1010 -37.27 15.60 -43.25
CA ASP A 1010 -37.87 16.38 -44.33
C ASP A 1010 -37.12 16.23 -45.68
N ASN A 1011 -36.04 15.45 -45.72
CA ASN A 1011 -35.45 15.01 -46.99
C ASN A 1011 -36.45 14.10 -47.73
N SER A 1012 -36.45 14.12 -49.07
CA SER A 1012 -37.35 13.31 -49.89
C SER A 1012 -36.63 12.67 -51.07
N ALA A 1013 -36.74 11.35 -51.19
CA ALA A 1013 -36.39 10.60 -52.39
C ALA A 1013 -37.38 9.42 -52.51
N PRO A 1014 -38.58 9.65 -53.05
CA PRO A 1014 -39.67 8.66 -53.02
C PRO A 1014 -39.36 7.31 -53.68
N ALA A 1015 -38.27 7.23 -54.44
CA ALA A 1015 -37.86 6.04 -55.19
C ALA A 1015 -36.41 5.58 -54.88
N ALA A 1016 -35.88 5.89 -53.69
CA ALA A 1016 -34.59 5.35 -53.23
C ALA A 1016 -34.72 3.88 -52.78
N ALA A 1017 -33.93 2.97 -53.39
CA ALA A 1017 -34.12 1.53 -53.18
C ALA A 1017 -33.65 1.02 -51.81
N LEU A 1018 -32.67 1.67 -51.16
CA LEU A 1018 -32.23 1.32 -49.81
C LEU A 1018 -32.93 2.16 -48.71
N GLY A 1019 -33.75 3.14 -49.11
CA GLY A 1019 -34.50 4.01 -48.22
C GLY A 1019 -33.93 5.43 -48.09
N MET A 1020 -34.51 6.22 -47.18
CA MET A 1020 -34.18 7.64 -47.04
C MET A 1020 -32.77 7.87 -46.50
N SER A 1021 -32.35 7.12 -45.48
CA SER A 1021 -31.00 7.20 -44.93
C SER A 1021 -30.64 5.94 -44.17
N ASN A 1022 -29.34 5.63 -44.13
CA ASN A 1022 -28.79 4.59 -43.25
C ASN A 1022 -28.65 5.07 -41.78
N LYS A 1023 -28.94 6.34 -41.51
CA LYS A 1023 -29.04 6.94 -40.18
C LYS A 1023 -30.49 7.26 -39.86
N THR A 1024 -30.91 7.06 -38.61
CA THR A 1024 -32.23 7.52 -38.16
C THR A 1024 -32.34 9.03 -38.30
N CYS A 1025 -33.37 9.49 -39.00
CA CYS A 1025 -33.61 10.92 -39.19
C CYS A 1025 -34.12 11.59 -37.90
N GLN A 1026 -33.94 12.90 -37.81
CA GLN A 1026 -34.39 13.79 -36.74
C GLN A 1026 -35.45 14.75 -37.31
N ASN A 1027 -36.54 15.01 -36.56
CA ASN A 1027 -37.65 15.88 -36.98
C ASN A 1027 -37.42 17.34 -36.61
#